data_AF-A0A923HHY6-F1
#
_entry.id   AF-A0A923HHY6-F1
#
_cell.length_a   1.000
_cell.length_b   1.000
_cell.length_c   1.000
_cell.angle_alpha   90.00
_cell.angle_beta   90.00
_cell.angle_gamma   90.00
#
_symmetry.space_group_name_H-M   'P 1'
#
loop_
_entity.id
_entity.type
_entity.pdbx_description
1 polymer ?
#
loop_
_entity_poly.entity_id
_entity_poly.type
_entity_poly.pdbx_seq_one_letter_code
_entity_poly.pdbx_strand_id
1 'polypeptide(L)'
;MKKEYTLQSGIGFTILLLMLLSLSNIASAQVVLEEEIKITDLGLHFDGSKVSSGASNTGDNAPYDFFFGRSISAHGDAVKSYGDYVFMTWYRGGKANRHLMLSRYNKVTGVVATIEFPHRHTGYQNQYWIGESHNTCAVGISPLDGTIHLLYDMHAYSATRPSNGSLANDYFRYSYSVANAATVPDNEFTLDKFVKDNGVDGDYKHLRTPGNVAQSEFVALTYPSFFLNDQGDLLFFMREGGNNNGMYKFSKYDANTGTWNNFTDFNSLNAKSQPGITYNWGLYGDIKYVNGKIRIGFQRRSSNNNDKYQYQNGVYYAYSDDPSGATGWKNHKGEAFTVPLYDADFIKVMEPGDYVATTQKDKVHIVGNFDWTVTANEDIHIISRVKDNENNVTKFLHTYKPSGATDFITSEDFSGGSALYTAGNDVFIVGLQNGRVFVDKTEGGTNNFQRVYEATSGRTFDHGVIHIHSGKVYYYLMEDKSGSAQPLYLQIIDLDIGPTDPTLPNNFTIQAIGETCENKNNGRLIISGAAVHNYTTTINGVVYDFNKDTTIENLSPGTYDFCIDVVGKNYSHCYEVEIEGGTSLTGKMRLDKKSVEVSVDSGAPPYTVYINGNQILETYHPRFNVDVNHGDDLKVKSKDACQGEMSKTINLLEDVKAYPNPSSGLFEIYVPNNLKSVDLEIYSMHSQLVGHKRYDTNSGKINLNIEDKPNGIYFVKVNLEAPVFIKLIKK
;
A
#
# COMPACT_ATOMS: atom_id res chain seq x y z
N MET A 1 -54.68 -35.40 66.55
CA MET A 1 -54.91 -36.87 66.53
C MET A 1 -53.79 -37.50 65.72
N LYS A 2 -53.11 -38.48 66.31
CA LYS A 2 -51.99 -39.24 65.72
C LYS A 2 -52.42 -39.94 64.43
N LYS A 3 -51.51 -39.98 63.44
CA LYS A 3 -51.27 -41.16 62.59
C LYS A 3 -49.85 -41.08 62.03
N GLU A 4 -48.99 -41.94 62.57
CA GLU A 4 -47.83 -42.50 61.88
C GLU A 4 -48.33 -43.66 61.00
N TYR A 5 -47.67 -43.88 59.86
CA TYR A 5 -47.54 -45.20 59.25
C TYR A 5 -46.16 -45.34 58.61
N THR A 6 -45.59 -46.52 58.85
CA THR A 6 -44.17 -46.88 58.72
C THR A 6 -43.88 -47.64 57.42
N LEU A 7 -42.61 -47.59 57.02
CA LEU A 7 -41.92 -48.16 55.87
C LEU A 7 -42.00 -49.69 55.64
N GLN A 8 -41.78 -50.06 54.36
CA GLN A 8 -40.72 -50.93 53.77
C GLN A 8 -41.31 -51.75 52.61
N SER A 9 -40.63 -52.09 51.50
CA SER A 9 -39.35 -51.73 50.88
C SER A 9 -39.30 -52.51 49.55
N GLY A 10 -38.85 -51.91 48.45
CA GLY A 10 -38.47 -52.66 47.25
C GLY A 10 -38.55 -51.84 45.96
N ILE A 11 -37.44 -51.81 45.23
CA ILE A 11 -37.23 -51.23 43.89
C ILE A 11 -36.81 -49.76 43.88
N GLY A 12 -35.50 -49.53 43.80
CA GLY A 12 -34.93 -48.22 43.50
C GLY A 12 -33.42 -48.28 43.50
N PHE A 13 -32.80 -48.75 42.41
CA PHE A 13 -31.37 -48.53 42.13
C PHE A 13 -30.98 -48.99 40.71
N THR A 14 -31.59 -48.47 39.64
CA THR A 14 -31.05 -48.74 38.27
C THR A 14 -31.49 -47.78 37.15
N ILE A 15 -31.85 -46.51 37.41
CA ILE A 15 -32.08 -45.52 36.34
C ILE A 15 -31.55 -44.14 36.76
N LEU A 16 -30.33 -44.10 37.29
CA LEU A 16 -29.60 -42.85 37.56
C LEU A 16 -28.08 -43.03 37.33
N LEU A 17 -27.72 -43.84 36.34
CA LEU A 17 -26.32 -44.06 35.93
C LEU A 17 -26.17 -44.19 34.40
N LEU A 18 -27.09 -43.60 33.64
CA LEU A 18 -27.09 -43.58 32.16
C LEU A 18 -27.34 -42.17 31.58
N MET A 19 -27.28 -41.13 32.41
CA MET A 19 -27.33 -39.70 32.03
C MET A 19 -26.03 -38.96 32.39
N LEU A 20 -24.90 -39.67 32.49
CA LEU A 20 -23.57 -39.10 32.79
C LEU A 20 -22.46 -39.63 31.87
N LEU A 21 -22.83 -40.16 30.70
CA LEU A 21 -21.90 -40.64 29.67
C LEU A 21 -22.27 -40.12 28.26
N SER A 22 -22.88 -38.94 28.19
CA SER A 22 -22.73 -38.07 27.02
C SER A 22 -21.64 -37.05 27.33
N LEU A 23 -20.40 -37.54 27.51
CA LEU A 23 -19.23 -36.73 27.18
C LEU A 23 -19.34 -36.48 25.68
N SER A 24 -19.97 -35.37 25.34
CA SER A 24 -19.75 -34.68 24.08
C SER A 24 -18.24 -34.53 23.96
N ASN A 25 -17.60 -35.42 23.18
CA ASN A 25 -16.32 -35.14 22.56
C ASN A 25 -16.58 -33.95 21.63
N ILE A 26 -16.59 -32.74 22.20
CA ILE A 26 -16.19 -31.56 21.45
C ILE A 26 -14.72 -31.85 21.17
N ALA A 27 -14.45 -32.41 20.00
CA ALA A 27 -13.10 -32.36 19.46
C ALA A 27 -12.81 -30.87 19.31
N SER A 28 -12.15 -30.28 20.32
CA SER A 28 -11.53 -28.99 20.14
C SER A 28 -10.54 -29.20 19.01
N ALA A 29 -10.84 -28.55 17.90
CA ALA A 29 -9.97 -28.50 16.76
C ALA A 29 -8.59 -27.98 17.28
N GLN A 30 -7.49 -28.59 16.81
CA GLN A 30 -6.14 -28.36 17.31
C GLN A 30 -5.22 -27.92 16.17
N VAL A 31 -4.37 -26.91 16.39
CA VAL A 31 -3.27 -26.54 15.48
C VAL A 31 -2.34 -27.74 15.27
N VAL A 32 -2.08 -28.13 14.02
CA VAL A 32 -1.28 -29.33 13.70
C VAL A 32 -0.21 -29.04 12.63
N LEU A 33 0.97 -29.63 12.80
CA LEU A 33 1.94 -29.76 11.71
C LEU A 33 1.41 -30.76 10.68
N GLU A 34 1.15 -30.29 9.46
CA GLU A 34 0.71 -31.15 8.35
C GLU A 34 1.89 -31.83 7.67
N GLU A 35 2.90 -31.03 7.30
CA GLU A 35 4.04 -31.52 6.54
C GLU A 35 5.34 -30.84 6.96
N GLU A 36 6.44 -31.60 6.92
CA GLU A 36 7.81 -31.09 6.97
C GLU A 36 8.56 -31.56 5.73
N ILE A 37 8.91 -30.62 4.86
CA ILE A 37 9.49 -30.89 3.55
C ILE A 37 10.94 -30.41 3.56
N LYS A 38 11.87 -31.30 3.20
CA LYS A 38 13.26 -30.92 2.99
C LYS A 38 13.42 -30.24 1.64
N ILE A 39 13.95 -29.03 1.62
CA ILE A 39 14.15 -28.24 0.40
C ILE A 39 15.55 -28.46 -0.18
N THR A 40 16.57 -28.43 0.67
CA THR A 40 17.98 -28.60 0.26
C THR A 40 18.86 -28.93 1.47
N ASP A 41 20.05 -29.48 1.24
CA ASP A 41 21.13 -29.59 2.25
C ASP A 41 22.09 -28.40 2.22
N LEU A 42 21.90 -27.48 1.28
CA LEU A 42 22.90 -26.51 0.86
C LEU A 42 22.43 -25.06 1.06
N GLY A 43 21.69 -24.73 2.11
CA GLY A 43 21.40 -23.32 2.46
C GLY A 43 22.65 -22.59 2.94
N LEU A 44 22.93 -21.39 2.43
CA LEU A 44 24.06 -20.57 2.86
C LEU A 44 23.80 -19.97 4.24
N HIS A 45 24.77 -20.16 5.13
CA HIS A 45 24.82 -19.58 6.47
C HIS A 45 26.21 -19.00 6.74
N PHE A 46 26.32 -17.93 7.52
CA PHE A 46 27.62 -17.38 7.91
C PHE A 46 28.10 -18.01 9.23
N ASP A 47 28.98 -19.01 9.10
CA ASP A 47 29.48 -19.83 10.22
C ASP A 47 30.78 -19.28 10.86
N GLY A 48 31.33 -18.19 10.31
CA GLY A 48 32.54 -17.55 10.84
C GLY A 48 32.31 -16.61 12.01
N SER A 49 33.17 -15.60 12.13
CA SER A 49 33.13 -14.58 13.17
C SER A 49 32.52 -13.27 12.68
N LYS A 50 31.99 -12.47 13.61
CA LYS A 50 31.62 -11.10 13.31
C LYS A 50 32.89 -10.26 13.12
N VAL A 51 33.02 -9.58 12.00
CA VAL A 51 34.24 -8.82 11.61
C VAL A 51 33.94 -7.37 11.26
N SER A 52 34.99 -6.54 11.18
CA SER A 52 34.90 -5.16 10.70
C SER A 52 34.98 -5.09 9.18
N SER A 53 34.71 -3.91 8.61
CA SER A 53 34.64 -3.69 7.16
C SER A 53 35.97 -3.86 6.43
N GLY A 54 37.10 -3.92 7.16
CA GLY A 54 38.45 -4.08 6.60
C GLY A 54 39.02 -5.49 6.77
N ALA A 55 38.19 -6.48 7.10
CA ALA A 55 38.64 -7.86 7.25
C ALA A 55 39.25 -8.39 5.95
N SER A 56 40.41 -9.03 6.05
CA SER A 56 41.08 -9.62 4.89
C SER A 56 40.37 -10.88 4.41
N ASN A 57 40.49 -11.20 3.12
CA ASN A 57 39.93 -12.43 2.58
C ASN A 57 40.71 -13.66 3.10
N THR A 58 40.05 -14.48 3.90
CA THR A 58 40.58 -15.71 4.50
C THR A 58 40.52 -16.94 3.59
N GLY A 59 40.07 -16.77 2.34
CA GLY A 59 39.91 -17.84 1.36
C GLY A 59 38.61 -18.62 1.52
N ASP A 60 38.29 -19.43 0.52
CA ASP A 60 36.99 -20.08 0.37
C ASP A 60 36.78 -21.29 1.31
N ASN A 61 37.87 -21.85 1.85
CA ASN A 61 37.84 -23.00 2.78
C ASN A 61 37.76 -22.58 4.26
N ALA A 62 37.91 -21.29 4.55
CA ALA A 62 37.77 -20.77 5.91
C ALA A 62 36.28 -20.59 6.27
N PRO A 63 35.94 -20.57 7.56
CA PRO A 63 34.62 -20.14 8.01
C PRO A 63 34.22 -18.79 7.38
N TYR A 64 32.93 -18.61 7.17
CA TYR A 64 32.39 -17.44 6.48
C TYR A 64 32.09 -16.34 7.49
N ASP A 65 33.07 -15.45 7.69
CA ASP A 65 32.93 -14.26 8.53
C ASP A 65 31.81 -13.34 8.02
N PHE A 66 31.22 -12.53 8.91
CA PHE A 66 30.07 -11.67 8.60
C PHE A 66 30.15 -10.31 9.27
N PHE A 67 29.47 -9.30 8.72
CA PHE A 67 29.47 -7.95 9.29
C PHE A 67 28.29 -7.70 10.26
N PHE A 68 27.10 -8.22 9.93
CA PHE A 68 25.87 -7.98 10.69
C PHE A 68 25.39 -9.21 11.46
N GLY A 69 24.44 -9.96 10.91
CA GLY A 69 23.94 -11.24 11.43
C GLY A 69 24.44 -12.43 10.60
N ARG A 70 24.09 -13.65 11.03
CA ARG A 70 24.51 -14.89 10.38
C ARG A 70 23.56 -15.39 9.29
N SER A 71 22.28 -15.00 9.36
CA SER A 71 21.19 -15.50 8.53
C SER A 71 21.12 -14.78 7.18
N ILE A 72 20.95 -15.54 6.11
CA ILE A 72 20.81 -15.00 4.73
C ILE A 72 19.91 -15.86 3.83
N SER A 73 19.84 -17.18 4.08
CA SER A 73 18.83 -18.09 3.51
C SER A 73 17.72 -18.33 4.55
N ALA A 74 16.49 -18.61 4.12
CA ALA A 74 15.32 -18.64 5.02
C ALA A 74 15.19 -17.35 5.87
N HIS A 75 15.46 -16.20 5.22
CA HIS A 75 15.52 -14.88 5.84
C HIS A 75 15.01 -13.81 4.85
N GLY A 76 14.34 -12.77 5.35
CA GLY A 76 13.63 -11.79 4.51
C GLY A 76 12.36 -12.37 3.89
N ASP A 77 11.85 -11.76 2.83
CA ASP A 77 10.59 -12.18 2.20
C ASP A 77 10.75 -13.39 1.24
N ALA A 78 11.28 -14.49 1.76
CA ALA A 78 11.86 -15.58 0.99
C ALA A 78 10.93 -16.79 0.77
N VAL A 79 9.65 -16.70 1.12
CA VAL A 79 8.67 -17.80 0.97
C VAL A 79 7.28 -17.27 0.62
N LYS A 80 6.64 -17.84 -0.41
CA LYS A 80 5.27 -17.50 -0.84
C LYS A 80 4.50 -18.75 -1.27
N SER A 81 3.24 -18.86 -0.86
CA SER A 81 2.31 -19.87 -1.39
C SER A 81 1.57 -19.31 -2.60
N TYR A 82 1.43 -20.10 -3.66
CA TYR A 82 0.67 -19.73 -4.87
C TYR A 82 0.06 -20.98 -5.51
N GLY A 83 -1.28 -21.05 -5.54
CA GLY A 83 -2.00 -22.23 -6.03
C GLY A 83 -1.53 -23.51 -5.32
N ASP A 84 -1.14 -24.51 -6.10
CA ASP A 84 -0.59 -25.79 -5.63
C ASP A 84 0.89 -25.74 -5.25
N TYR A 85 1.52 -24.57 -5.28
CA TYR A 85 2.95 -24.42 -5.11
C TYR A 85 3.34 -23.58 -3.89
N VAL A 86 4.55 -23.83 -3.40
CA VAL A 86 5.27 -22.93 -2.47
C VAL A 86 6.61 -22.59 -3.09
N PHE A 87 6.89 -21.30 -3.25
CA PHE A 87 8.14 -20.78 -3.78
C PHE A 87 9.05 -20.34 -2.64
N MET A 88 10.33 -20.70 -2.72
CA MET A 88 11.33 -20.39 -1.71
C MET A 88 12.64 -19.94 -2.36
N THR A 89 13.18 -18.81 -1.89
CA THR A 89 14.48 -18.30 -2.33
C THR A 89 15.54 -18.55 -1.27
N TRP A 90 16.77 -18.83 -1.72
CA TRP A 90 17.90 -19.06 -0.84
C TRP A 90 19.21 -18.85 -1.58
N TYR A 91 20.33 -18.83 -0.85
CA TYR A 91 21.65 -18.83 -1.47
C TYR A 91 22.32 -20.18 -1.28
N ARG A 92 23.00 -20.69 -2.30
CA ARG A 92 23.71 -21.97 -2.26
C ARG A 92 24.89 -21.91 -1.29
N GLY A 93 24.89 -22.83 -0.36
CA GLY A 93 25.79 -22.95 0.77
C GLY A 93 27.17 -23.41 0.38
N GLY A 94 28.09 -23.22 1.33
CA GLY A 94 29.51 -23.26 1.10
C GLY A 94 29.97 -21.87 0.65
N LYS A 95 30.92 -21.30 1.39
CA LYS A 95 31.47 -19.96 1.14
C LYS A 95 31.85 -19.74 -0.32
N ALA A 96 32.31 -20.76 -1.04
CA ALA A 96 32.67 -20.68 -2.46
C ALA A 96 31.49 -20.66 -3.46
N ASN A 97 30.26 -21.02 -3.10
CA ASN A 97 29.15 -21.13 -4.05
C ASN A 97 28.34 -19.84 -4.09
N ARG A 98 27.44 -19.64 -3.12
CA ARG A 98 26.64 -18.44 -2.90
C ARG A 98 25.66 -18.09 -4.02
N HIS A 99 25.42 -19.00 -4.95
CA HIS A 99 24.48 -18.79 -6.06
C HIS A 99 23.08 -18.48 -5.52
N LEU A 100 22.38 -17.54 -6.13
CA LEU A 100 20.97 -17.33 -5.87
C LEU A 100 20.18 -18.56 -6.38
N MET A 101 19.24 -19.03 -5.57
CA MET A 101 18.43 -20.21 -5.84
C MET A 101 16.95 -19.86 -5.71
N LEU A 102 16.13 -20.44 -6.59
CA LEU A 102 14.67 -20.42 -6.49
C LEU A 102 14.16 -21.85 -6.53
N SER A 103 13.57 -22.32 -5.44
CA SER A 103 12.91 -23.62 -5.34
C SER A 103 11.39 -23.46 -5.41
N ARG A 104 10.71 -24.37 -6.11
CA ARG A 104 9.26 -24.50 -6.16
C ARG A 104 8.86 -25.89 -5.67
N TYR A 105 8.22 -25.95 -4.51
CA TYR A 105 7.59 -27.15 -3.98
C TYR A 105 6.17 -27.30 -4.55
N ASN A 106 5.85 -28.45 -5.11
CA ASN A 106 4.53 -28.82 -5.59
C ASN A 106 3.80 -29.63 -4.51
N LYS A 107 2.76 -29.05 -3.90
CA LYS A 107 1.99 -29.64 -2.80
C LYS A 107 1.20 -30.88 -3.22
N VAL A 108 0.94 -31.06 -4.52
CA VAL A 108 0.18 -32.21 -5.04
C VAL A 108 1.10 -33.40 -5.31
N THR A 109 2.27 -33.16 -5.89
CA THR A 109 3.19 -34.23 -6.31
C THR A 109 4.30 -34.51 -5.30
N GLY A 110 4.55 -33.59 -4.36
CA GLY A 110 5.67 -33.65 -3.43
C GLY A 110 7.02 -33.23 -4.04
N VAL A 111 7.06 -32.81 -5.31
CA VAL A 111 8.29 -32.50 -6.03
C VAL A 111 8.83 -31.12 -5.65
N VAL A 112 10.14 -31.01 -5.43
CA VAL A 112 10.86 -29.73 -5.30
C VAL A 112 11.72 -29.51 -6.55
N ALA A 113 11.27 -28.63 -7.45
CA ALA A 113 12.05 -28.17 -8.60
C ALA A 113 12.90 -26.95 -8.20
N THR A 114 14.15 -26.84 -8.65
CA THR A 114 15.05 -25.74 -8.26
C THR A 114 15.79 -25.16 -9.45
N ILE A 115 15.81 -23.83 -9.54
CA ILE A 115 16.57 -23.03 -10.51
C ILE A 115 17.78 -22.43 -9.80
N GLU A 116 18.97 -22.61 -10.37
CA GLU A 116 20.19 -21.92 -9.97
C GLU A 116 20.41 -20.70 -10.88
N PHE A 117 20.57 -19.52 -10.29
CA PHE A 117 20.90 -18.29 -11.00
C PHE A 117 22.41 -18.06 -11.06
N PRO A 118 22.94 -17.41 -12.12
CA PRO A 118 24.36 -17.07 -12.20
C PRO A 118 24.84 -16.11 -11.11
N HIS A 119 23.94 -15.26 -10.58
CA HIS A 119 24.26 -14.32 -9.51
C HIS A 119 24.72 -15.05 -8.25
N ARG A 120 25.75 -14.51 -7.59
CA ARG A 120 26.29 -15.01 -6.34
C ARG A 120 26.28 -13.88 -5.31
N HIS A 121 25.91 -14.18 -4.06
CA HIS A 121 25.95 -13.20 -2.98
C HIS A 121 27.31 -12.46 -2.95
N THR A 122 27.23 -11.12 -3.02
CA THR A 122 28.43 -10.27 -3.14
C THR A 122 29.01 -9.81 -1.81
N GLY A 123 28.36 -10.14 -0.69
CA GLY A 123 28.85 -9.81 0.64
C GLY A 123 28.79 -8.31 0.97
N TYR A 124 29.39 -7.97 2.11
CA TYR A 124 29.37 -6.61 2.65
C TYR A 124 30.13 -5.65 1.73
N GLN A 125 29.42 -4.69 1.14
CA GLN A 125 30.00 -3.70 0.23
C GLN A 125 30.83 -4.31 -0.92
N ASN A 126 30.29 -5.38 -1.53
CA ASN A 126 30.94 -6.14 -2.61
C ASN A 126 32.23 -6.88 -2.21
N GLN A 127 32.45 -7.09 -0.90
CA GLN A 127 33.49 -7.96 -0.36
C GLN A 127 32.90 -9.34 -0.10
N TYR A 128 32.95 -10.22 -1.10
CA TYR A 128 32.25 -11.50 -1.04
C TYR A 128 32.67 -12.38 0.15
N TRP A 129 33.86 -12.20 0.71
CA TRP A 129 34.36 -13.00 1.83
C TRP A 129 33.78 -12.56 3.19
N ILE A 130 33.00 -11.48 3.24
CA ILE A 130 32.30 -10.99 4.43
C ILE A 130 30.79 -11.10 4.18
N GLY A 131 30.12 -11.99 4.89
CA GLY A 131 28.67 -12.17 4.84
C GLY A 131 27.91 -10.90 5.23
N GLU A 132 26.84 -10.63 4.48
CA GLU A 132 25.96 -9.48 4.65
C GLU A 132 24.51 -9.97 4.78
N SER A 133 23.95 -9.94 6.00
CA SER A 133 22.63 -10.47 6.29
C SER A 133 21.47 -9.61 5.78
N HIS A 134 21.72 -8.34 5.41
CA HIS A 134 20.67 -7.46 4.84
C HIS A 134 20.26 -7.90 3.42
N ASN A 135 21.13 -8.63 2.75
CA ASN A 135 21.09 -8.94 1.32
C ASN A 135 20.20 -10.15 0.99
N THR A 136 19.04 -10.23 1.64
CA THR A 136 18.00 -11.26 1.41
C THR A 136 17.55 -11.32 -0.05
N CYS A 137 16.80 -12.37 -0.42
CA CYS A 137 16.11 -12.43 -1.70
C CYS A 137 14.61 -12.54 -1.46
N ALA A 138 13.87 -11.50 -1.84
CA ALA A 138 12.42 -11.52 -1.82
C ALA A 138 11.87 -12.20 -3.08
N VAL A 139 10.78 -12.95 -2.94
CA VAL A 139 10.03 -13.54 -4.05
C VAL A 139 8.59 -13.06 -4.05
N GLY A 140 8.12 -12.57 -5.19
CA GLY A 140 6.74 -12.21 -5.46
C GLY A 140 6.21 -13.03 -6.63
N ILE A 141 4.95 -13.47 -6.54
CA ILE A 141 4.26 -14.15 -7.63
C ILE A 141 3.01 -13.34 -7.93
N SER A 142 2.86 -12.91 -9.18
CA SER A 142 1.64 -12.24 -9.63
C SER A 142 0.57 -13.28 -9.93
N PRO A 143 -0.56 -13.28 -9.21
CA PRO A 143 -1.65 -14.20 -9.51
C PRO A 143 -2.41 -13.87 -10.79
N LEU A 144 -2.23 -12.66 -11.33
CA LEU A 144 -2.96 -12.18 -12.51
C LEU A 144 -2.39 -12.72 -13.83
N ASP A 145 -1.08 -12.96 -13.90
CA ASP A 145 -0.37 -13.42 -15.11
C ASP A 145 0.69 -14.49 -14.83
N GLY A 146 0.82 -14.96 -13.58
CA GLY A 146 1.70 -16.06 -13.20
C GLY A 146 3.19 -15.76 -13.35
N THR A 147 3.59 -14.49 -13.40
CA THR A 147 5.00 -14.07 -13.39
C THR A 147 5.61 -14.21 -11.99
N ILE A 148 6.90 -14.49 -11.96
CA ILE A 148 7.72 -14.58 -10.75
C ILE A 148 8.67 -13.39 -10.74
N HIS A 149 8.77 -12.72 -9.60
CA HIS A 149 9.56 -11.51 -9.40
C HIS A 149 10.54 -11.72 -8.25
N LEU A 150 11.81 -11.36 -8.46
CA LEU A 150 12.88 -11.51 -7.48
C LEU A 150 13.59 -10.17 -7.28
N LEU A 151 13.76 -9.77 -6.03
CA LEU A 151 14.59 -8.63 -5.62
C LEU A 151 15.59 -9.12 -4.58
N TYR A 152 16.88 -8.92 -4.81
CA TYR A 152 17.89 -9.61 -3.99
C TYR A 152 19.21 -8.88 -3.82
N ASP A 153 19.94 -9.26 -2.77
CA ASP A 153 21.34 -8.91 -2.57
C ASP A 153 21.60 -7.38 -2.59
N MET A 154 20.78 -6.59 -1.89
CA MET A 154 20.88 -5.13 -1.88
C MET A 154 20.96 -4.56 -0.46
N HIS A 155 21.96 -3.71 -0.21
CA HIS A 155 22.07 -2.94 1.03
C HIS A 155 22.54 -1.50 0.77
N ALA A 156 21.57 -0.70 0.32
CA ALA A 156 21.71 0.71 0.02
C ALA A 156 22.86 0.98 -0.96
N TYR A 157 22.98 0.16 -2.00
CA TYR A 157 23.99 0.33 -3.03
C TYR A 157 23.64 1.48 -3.97
N SER A 158 24.67 2.05 -4.60
CA SER A 158 24.51 3.10 -5.59
C SER A 158 25.68 3.07 -6.57
N ALA A 159 25.65 3.98 -7.54
CA ALA A 159 26.77 4.16 -8.45
C ALA A 159 28.11 4.44 -7.74
N THR A 160 28.05 4.97 -6.51
CA THR A 160 29.19 5.41 -5.69
C THR A 160 29.27 4.67 -4.34
N ARG A 161 28.44 3.65 -4.13
CA ARG A 161 28.43 2.85 -2.90
C ARG A 161 28.45 1.36 -3.28
N PRO A 162 29.57 0.65 -3.00
CA PRO A 162 30.77 1.08 -2.28
C PRO A 162 31.56 2.21 -2.96
N SER A 163 32.37 2.93 -2.18
CA SER A 163 33.13 4.12 -2.63
C SER A 163 34.11 3.87 -3.78
N ASN A 164 34.46 2.60 -4.03
CA ASN A 164 35.29 2.19 -5.17
C ASN A 164 34.51 2.08 -6.50
N GLY A 165 33.18 2.31 -6.50
CA GLY A 165 32.33 2.24 -7.70
C GLY A 165 32.10 0.83 -8.24
N SER A 166 32.46 -0.22 -7.49
CA SER A 166 32.39 -1.60 -7.99
C SER A 166 30.97 -2.13 -8.22
N LEU A 167 29.94 -1.41 -7.76
CA LEU A 167 28.53 -1.70 -8.03
C LEU A 167 27.88 -0.67 -8.96
N ALA A 168 28.68 0.09 -9.74
CA ALA A 168 28.19 1.21 -10.53
C ALA A 168 27.03 0.86 -11.48
N ASN A 169 27.00 -0.38 -11.96
CA ASN A 169 26.00 -0.90 -12.88
C ASN A 169 25.28 -2.14 -12.31
N ASP A 170 25.30 -2.34 -10.97
CA ASP A 170 24.79 -3.55 -10.31
C ASP A 170 24.21 -3.26 -8.91
N TYR A 171 23.82 -2.01 -8.65
CA TYR A 171 23.35 -1.55 -7.34
C TYR A 171 21.88 -1.89 -7.05
N PHE A 172 21.09 -2.14 -8.09
CA PHE A 172 19.72 -2.63 -8.01
C PHE A 172 19.63 -3.94 -8.78
N ARG A 173 19.04 -4.97 -8.17
CA ARG A 173 19.12 -6.35 -8.66
C ARG A 173 17.72 -6.95 -8.68
N TYR A 174 17.13 -6.91 -9.87
CA TYR A 174 15.81 -7.43 -10.12
C TYR A 174 15.85 -8.51 -11.20
N SER A 175 15.17 -9.62 -10.98
CA SER A 175 14.94 -10.65 -12.02
C SER A 175 13.46 -10.98 -12.08
N TYR A 176 12.96 -11.28 -13.27
CA TYR A 176 11.56 -11.66 -13.45
C TYR A 176 11.40 -12.70 -14.55
N SER A 177 10.31 -13.46 -14.46
CA SER A 177 9.97 -14.47 -15.44
C SER A 177 9.08 -13.95 -16.55
N VAL A 178 8.96 -14.74 -17.62
CA VAL A 178 7.84 -14.65 -18.56
C VAL A 178 6.51 -14.99 -17.86
N ALA A 179 5.40 -14.60 -18.46
CA ALA A 179 4.06 -14.93 -17.98
C ALA A 179 3.84 -16.44 -17.86
N ASN A 180 3.03 -16.84 -16.88
CA ASN A 180 2.67 -18.22 -16.53
C ASN A 180 3.85 -19.13 -16.14
N ALA A 181 5.05 -18.60 -15.91
CA ALA A 181 6.19 -19.38 -15.47
C ALA A 181 5.96 -20.05 -14.09
N ALA A 182 5.09 -19.49 -13.25
CA ALA A 182 4.78 -20.05 -11.94
C ALA A 182 4.15 -21.45 -12.00
N THR A 183 3.41 -21.78 -13.06
CA THR A 183 2.60 -23.02 -13.16
C THR A 183 3.07 -24.00 -14.23
N VAL A 184 4.20 -23.75 -14.90
CA VAL A 184 4.76 -24.70 -15.87
C VAL A 184 5.04 -26.06 -15.21
N PRO A 185 5.04 -27.18 -15.96
CA PRO A 185 5.44 -28.49 -15.43
C PRO A 185 6.82 -28.47 -14.74
N ASP A 186 7.05 -29.35 -13.76
CA ASP A 186 8.27 -29.34 -12.93
C ASP A 186 9.57 -29.47 -13.75
N ASN A 187 9.53 -30.20 -14.87
CA ASN A 187 10.66 -30.35 -15.78
C ASN A 187 10.89 -29.13 -16.70
N GLU A 188 9.92 -28.22 -16.81
CA GLU A 188 10.01 -26.97 -17.55
C GLU A 188 10.27 -25.75 -16.63
N PHE A 189 10.33 -25.97 -15.32
CA PHE A 189 10.65 -24.94 -14.35
C PHE A 189 12.17 -24.68 -14.32
N THR A 190 12.65 -24.00 -15.35
CA THR A 190 14.07 -23.82 -15.67
C THR A 190 14.43 -22.35 -15.91
N LEU A 191 15.74 -22.05 -15.92
CA LEU A 191 16.24 -20.67 -15.98
C LEU A 191 15.82 -19.91 -17.26
N ASP A 192 15.52 -20.59 -18.36
CA ASP A 192 15.02 -19.98 -19.61
C ASP A 192 13.65 -19.32 -19.46
N LYS A 193 12.93 -19.58 -18.35
CA LYS A 193 11.71 -18.84 -18.03
C LYS A 193 11.98 -17.42 -17.53
N PHE A 194 13.23 -17.07 -17.20
CA PHE A 194 13.62 -15.74 -16.74
C PHE A 194 14.14 -14.86 -17.86
N VAL A 195 13.80 -13.57 -17.79
CA VAL A 195 14.17 -12.59 -18.81
C VAL A 195 15.60 -12.11 -18.58
N LYS A 196 16.43 -12.22 -19.62
CA LYS A 196 17.82 -11.74 -19.63
C LYS A 196 17.87 -10.22 -19.72
N ASP A 197 18.82 -9.58 -19.05
CA ASP A 197 19.07 -8.15 -19.22
C ASP A 197 19.71 -7.90 -20.59
N ASN A 198 19.08 -7.03 -21.40
CA ASN A 198 19.48 -6.71 -22.77
C ASN A 198 19.77 -7.94 -23.67
N GLY A 199 19.16 -9.09 -23.38
CA GLY A 199 19.39 -10.34 -24.11
C GLY A 199 20.78 -10.97 -23.88
N VAL A 200 21.54 -10.52 -22.88
CA VAL A 200 22.89 -11.01 -22.58
C VAL A 200 22.83 -12.35 -21.84
N ASP A 201 23.51 -13.36 -22.37
CA ASP A 201 23.57 -14.68 -21.74
C ASP A 201 24.24 -14.64 -20.36
N GLY A 202 23.57 -15.20 -19.36
CA GLY A 202 24.06 -15.25 -17.99
C GLY A 202 23.77 -14.00 -17.16
N ASP A 203 23.24 -12.93 -17.78
CA ASP A 203 22.80 -11.73 -17.07
C ASP A 203 21.28 -11.69 -16.98
N TYR A 204 20.78 -11.82 -15.75
CA TYR A 204 19.35 -11.77 -15.43
C TYR A 204 19.04 -10.62 -14.46
N LYS A 205 20.01 -9.73 -14.20
CA LYS A 205 19.90 -8.64 -13.24
C LYS A 205 19.56 -7.35 -13.97
N HIS A 206 18.31 -6.94 -13.86
CA HIS A 206 17.86 -5.67 -14.40
C HIS A 206 18.12 -4.57 -13.36
N LEU A 207 18.85 -3.53 -13.75
CA LEU A 207 19.18 -2.38 -12.89
C LEU A 207 17.96 -1.49 -12.57
N ARG A 208 16.79 -1.82 -13.15
CA ARG A 208 15.49 -1.19 -12.91
C ARG A 208 14.39 -2.20 -13.22
N THR A 209 13.18 -1.93 -12.74
CA THR A 209 12.00 -2.69 -13.14
C THR A 209 11.52 -2.31 -14.56
N PRO A 210 10.84 -3.21 -15.29
CA PRO A 210 10.19 -2.89 -16.56
C PRO A 210 9.20 -1.73 -16.42
N GLY A 211 9.21 -0.81 -17.38
CA GLY A 211 8.38 0.40 -17.36
C GLY A 211 9.20 1.67 -17.57
N ASN A 212 8.59 2.81 -17.21
CA ASN A 212 9.17 4.14 -17.43
C ASN A 212 9.68 4.82 -16.15
N VAL A 213 9.84 4.06 -15.06
CA VAL A 213 10.34 4.58 -13.78
C VAL A 213 11.77 5.09 -13.97
N ALA A 214 12.05 6.29 -13.46
CA ALA A 214 13.36 6.92 -13.59
C ALA A 214 14.44 6.09 -12.87
N GLN A 215 15.62 5.96 -13.50
CA GLN A 215 16.75 5.20 -12.92
C GLN A 215 17.18 5.72 -11.54
N SER A 216 17.00 7.03 -11.30
CA SER A 216 17.28 7.68 -10.01
C SER A 216 16.50 7.08 -8.85
N GLU A 217 15.35 6.43 -9.11
CA GLU A 217 14.51 5.85 -8.07
C GLU A 217 15.05 4.53 -7.52
N PHE A 218 15.97 3.86 -8.23
CA PHE A 218 16.48 2.54 -7.87
C PHE A 218 17.78 2.60 -7.06
N VAL A 219 18.06 3.75 -6.46
CA VAL A 219 19.30 4.03 -5.74
C VAL A 219 19.11 3.86 -4.23
N ALA A 220 20.12 3.30 -3.56
CA ALA A 220 20.20 3.22 -2.11
C ALA A 220 19.05 2.43 -1.43
N LEU A 221 18.50 1.42 -2.12
CA LEU A 221 17.42 0.58 -1.61
C LEU A 221 17.92 -0.64 -0.82
N THR A 222 17.15 -1.03 0.20
CA THR A 222 17.38 -2.20 1.06
C THR A 222 16.03 -2.82 1.46
N TYR A 223 16.04 -4.10 1.85
CA TYR A 223 14.88 -4.83 2.39
C TYR A 223 13.69 -4.90 1.42
N PRO A 224 13.82 -5.61 0.29
CA PRO A 224 12.68 -5.87 -0.56
C PRO A 224 11.66 -6.78 0.14
N SER A 225 10.39 -6.49 -0.09
CA SER A 225 9.26 -7.32 0.34
C SER A 225 8.12 -7.15 -0.65
N PHE A 226 7.50 -8.27 -1.04
CA PHE A 226 6.34 -8.32 -1.91
C PHE A 226 5.07 -8.62 -1.12
N PHE A 227 3.96 -8.02 -1.53
CA PHE A 227 2.64 -8.30 -0.99
C PHE A 227 1.57 -8.13 -2.06
N LEU A 228 0.40 -8.74 -1.84
CA LEU A 228 -0.75 -8.65 -2.73
C LEU A 228 -1.81 -7.74 -2.10
N ASN A 229 -2.54 -7.00 -2.94
CA ASN A 229 -3.83 -6.44 -2.53
C ASN A 229 -4.98 -7.46 -2.78
N ASP A 230 -6.20 -7.11 -2.36
CA ASP A 230 -7.38 -7.98 -2.54
C ASP A 230 -7.73 -8.22 -4.02
N GLN A 231 -7.30 -7.35 -4.92
CA GLN A 231 -7.48 -7.49 -6.37
C GLN A 231 -6.45 -8.43 -7.01
N GLY A 232 -5.46 -8.91 -6.24
CA GLY A 232 -4.36 -9.72 -6.75
C GLY A 232 -3.25 -8.91 -7.43
N ASP A 233 -3.26 -7.58 -7.36
CA ASP A 233 -2.13 -6.78 -7.82
C ASP A 233 -0.92 -7.09 -6.94
N LEU A 234 0.24 -7.28 -7.57
CA LEU A 234 1.51 -7.41 -6.88
C LEU A 234 2.10 -6.04 -6.56
N LEU A 235 2.46 -5.83 -5.30
CA LEU A 235 3.20 -4.66 -4.85
C LEU A 235 4.54 -5.11 -4.28
N PHE A 236 5.53 -4.23 -4.34
CA PHE A 236 6.69 -4.33 -3.47
C PHE A 236 6.94 -3.01 -2.77
N PHE A 237 7.55 -3.08 -1.60
CA PHE A 237 8.16 -1.93 -0.96
C PHE A 237 9.64 -2.17 -0.67
N MET A 238 10.39 -1.08 -0.58
CA MET A 238 11.78 -1.06 -0.16
C MET A 238 12.04 0.16 0.71
N ARG A 239 13.15 0.09 1.46
CA ARG A 239 13.65 1.20 2.26
C ARG A 239 14.79 1.91 1.55
N GLU A 240 14.65 3.23 1.39
CA GLU A 240 15.75 4.12 1.04
C GLU A 240 16.37 4.78 2.28
N GLY A 241 17.69 4.96 2.26
CA GLY A 241 18.42 5.56 3.38
C GLY A 241 18.54 4.61 4.57
N GLY A 242 18.61 5.16 5.78
CA GLY A 242 18.98 4.35 6.94
C GLY A 242 19.06 5.13 8.24
N ASN A 243 19.39 4.43 9.32
CA ASN A 243 19.61 5.03 10.64
C ASN A 243 18.46 5.96 11.06
N ASN A 244 18.72 7.26 11.16
CA ASN A 244 17.80 8.33 11.57
C ASN A 244 17.40 9.26 10.41
N ASN A 245 17.56 8.81 9.16
CA ASN A 245 17.11 9.49 7.95
C ASN A 245 16.76 8.42 6.90
N GLY A 246 15.52 7.95 6.91
CA GLY A 246 15.08 6.85 6.05
C GLY A 246 13.68 7.06 5.51
N MET A 247 13.38 6.37 4.42
CA MET A 247 12.13 6.49 3.69
C MET A 247 11.65 5.11 3.26
N TYR A 248 10.35 4.84 3.39
CA TYR A 248 9.72 3.71 2.70
C TYR A 248 9.07 4.20 1.41
N LYS A 249 9.28 3.44 0.35
CA LYS A 249 8.60 3.64 -0.92
C LYS A 249 8.19 2.31 -1.52
N PHE A 250 7.11 2.34 -2.28
CA PHE A 250 6.50 1.14 -2.85
C PHE A 250 6.02 1.40 -4.27
N SER A 251 5.90 0.32 -5.04
CA SER A 251 5.40 0.34 -6.40
C SER A 251 4.43 -0.81 -6.62
N LYS A 252 3.52 -0.62 -7.57
CA LYS A 252 2.51 -1.60 -7.99
C LYS A 252 2.86 -2.13 -9.37
N TYR A 253 2.74 -3.44 -9.55
CA TYR A 253 2.84 -4.12 -10.83
C TYR A 253 1.52 -4.00 -11.60
N ASP A 254 1.62 -3.76 -12.91
CA ASP A 254 0.51 -3.88 -13.85
C ASP A 254 0.72 -5.12 -14.71
N ALA A 255 -0.04 -6.18 -14.39
CA ALA A 255 0.03 -7.46 -15.09
C ALA A 255 -0.44 -7.37 -16.56
N ASN A 256 -1.24 -6.35 -16.93
CA ASN A 256 -1.70 -6.20 -18.32
C ASN A 256 -0.58 -5.75 -19.25
N THR A 257 0.34 -4.93 -18.74
CA THR A 257 1.47 -4.39 -19.52
C THR A 257 2.79 -5.08 -19.18
N GLY A 258 2.85 -5.81 -18.07
CA GLY A 258 4.07 -6.40 -17.55
C GLY A 258 5.05 -5.36 -16.97
N THR A 259 4.57 -4.19 -16.55
CA THR A 259 5.41 -3.08 -16.07
C THR A 259 5.10 -2.68 -14.62
N TRP A 260 6.04 -2.01 -13.97
CA TRP A 260 5.85 -1.41 -12.65
C TRP A 260 5.53 0.08 -12.76
N ASN A 261 4.63 0.55 -11.90
CA ASN A 261 4.27 1.96 -11.78
C ASN A 261 5.39 2.78 -11.11
N ASN A 262 5.27 4.10 -11.18
CA ASN A 262 6.13 5.00 -10.41
C ASN A 262 6.05 4.68 -8.91
N PHE A 263 7.16 4.92 -8.20
CA PHE A 263 7.17 4.80 -6.76
C PHE A 263 6.23 5.79 -6.11
N THR A 264 5.55 5.33 -5.06
CA THR A 264 4.93 6.18 -4.05
C THR A 264 5.83 6.23 -2.84
N ASP A 265 6.26 7.43 -2.45
CA ASP A 265 7.03 7.67 -1.24
C ASP A 265 6.07 7.86 -0.07
N PHE A 266 6.12 6.97 0.92
CA PHE A 266 5.26 7.10 2.11
C PHE A 266 5.65 8.33 2.95
N ASN A 267 6.94 8.53 3.14
CA ASN A 267 7.52 9.66 3.86
C ASN A 267 8.68 10.23 3.04
N SER A 268 9.38 11.25 3.54
CA SER A 268 10.53 11.84 2.83
C SER A 268 11.83 11.66 3.60
N LEU A 269 12.93 11.49 2.87
CA LEU A 269 14.27 11.79 3.37
C LEU A 269 14.39 13.27 3.71
N ASN A 270 15.31 13.60 4.63
CA ASN A 270 15.62 14.97 5.05
C ASN A 270 14.39 15.75 5.56
N ALA A 271 13.50 15.09 6.30
CA ALA A 271 12.27 15.69 6.82
C ALA A 271 12.51 17.02 7.57
N LYS A 272 13.66 17.21 8.23
CA LYS A 272 14.02 18.47 8.92
C LYS A 272 14.11 19.70 8.01
N SER A 273 14.19 19.49 6.69
CA SER A 273 14.20 20.58 5.72
C SER A 273 12.80 21.18 5.50
N GLN A 274 11.76 20.55 6.03
CA GLN A 274 10.38 21.03 5.93
C GLN A 274 10.05 22.03 7.05
N PRO A 275 9.19 23.02 6.78
CA PRO A 275 8.75 23.98 7.80
C PRO A 275 8.14 23.28 9.02
N GLY A 276 8.62 23.65 10.22
CA GLY A 276 8.09 23.11 11.48
C GLY A 276 8.67 21.76 11.92
N ILE A 277 9.53 21.12 11.11
CA ILE A 277 10.15 19.84 11.47
C ILE A 277 11.58 20.06 11.98
N THR A 278 11.84 19.65 13.22
CA THR A 278 13.14 19.90 13.89
C THR A 278 14.19 18.84 13.57
N TYR A 279 13.77 17.59 13.38
CA TYR A 279 14.68 16.43 13.31
C TYR A 279 14.41 15.58 12.06
N ASN A 280 15.48 15.01 11.50
CA ASN A 280 15.33 13.90 10.58
C ASN A 280 14.86 12.67 11.36
N TRP A 281 14.27 11.72 10.66
CA TRP A 281 13.90 10.46 11.27
C TRP A 281 14.00 9.29 10.29
N GLY A 282 14.20 8.09 10.82
CA GLY A 282 14.14 6.82 10.09
C GLY A 282 13.04 5.92 10.63
N LEU A 283 12.65 4.92 9.83
CA LEU A 283 11.55 4.00 10.14
C LEU A 283 12.11 2.58 10.35
N TYR A 284 11.58 1.90 11.37
CA TYR A 284 11.87 0.50 11.69
C TYR A 284 10.55 -0.22 11.95
N GLY A 285 10.09 -0.95 10.95
CA GLY A 285 8.77 -1.57 10.90
C GLY A 285 8.48 -2.03 9.49
N ASP A 286 7.21 -2.09 9.11
CA ASP A 286 6.83 -2.73 7.84
C ASP A 286 5.59 -2.06 7.22
N ILE A 287 5.44 -2.24 5.90
CA ILE A 287 4.20 -2.00 5.15
C ILE A 287 3.57 -3.37 4.91
N LYS A 288 2.29 -3.51 5.27
CA LYS A 288 1.53 -4.74 5.03
C LYS A 288 0.20 -4.40 4.39
N TYR A 289 -0.24 -5.26 3.47
CA TYR A 289 -1.62 -5.25 3.03
C TYR A 289 -2.39 -6.26 3.87
N VAL A 290 -3.26 -5.75 4.75
CA VAL A 290 -4.04 -6.55 5.68
C VAL A 290 -5.44 -5.97 5.81
N ASN A 291 -6.43 -6.87 5.85
CA ASN A 291 -7.84 -6.53 5.92
C ASN A 291 -8.25 -5.46 4.88
N GLY A 292 -8.03 -5.77 3.59
CA GLY A 292 -8.42 -4.94 2.44
C GLY A 292 -7.74 -3.58 2.29
N LYS A 293 -6.68 -3.30 3.04
CA LYS A 293 -5.98 -2.02 2.98
C LYS A 293 -4.47 -2.18 3.04
N ILE A 294 -3.77 -1.32 2.31
CA ILE A 294 -2.34 -1.08 2.56
C ILE A 294 -2.20 -0.25 3.84
N ARG A 295 -1.35 -0.72 4.74
CA ARG A 295 -1.13 -0.08 6.04
C ARG A 295 0.34 -0.14 6.40
N ILE A 296 0.73 0.71 7.34
CA ILE A 296 2.11 0.82 7.81
C ILE A 296 2.11 0.92 9.32
N GLY A 297 3.06 0.24 9.94
CA GLY A 297 3.35 0.35 11.36
C GLY A 297 4.85 0.29 11.59
N PHE A 298 5.37 1.22 12.40
CA PHE A 298 6.80 1.33 12.65
C PHE A 298 7.12 2.00 13.98
N GLN A 299 8.39 1.90 14.38
CA GLN A 299 9.01 2.74 15.40
C GLN A 299 9.98 3.71 14.73
N ARG A 300 9.98 4.97 15.20
CA ARG A 300 10.79 6.04 14.64
C ARG A 300 12.17 6.04 15.29
N ARG A 301 13.24 6.22 14.52
CA ARG A 301 14.55 6.64 15.05
C ARG A 301 14.75 8.11 14.75
N SER A 302 14.64 8.96 15.76
CA SER A 302 14.88 10.40 15.63
C SER A 302 16.37 10.70 15.42
N SER A 303 16.68 11.82 14.75
CA SER A 303 18.03 12.38 14.72
C SER A 303 18.37 13.22 15.95
N ASN A 304 17.44 13.33 16.91
CA ASN A 304 17.70 13.95 18.20
C ASN A 304 18.57 13.00 19.06
N ASN A 305 19.83 13.37 19.28
CA ASN A 305 20.75 12.61 20.14
C ASN A 305 20.86 13.23 21.55
N ASN A 306 19.85 13.96 22.02
CA ASN A 306 19.86 14.64 23.33
C ASN A 306 18.66 14.27 24.21
N ASP A 307 17.80 13.37 23.77
CA ASP A 307 16.69 12.85 24.56
C ASP A 307 17.05 11.53 25.26
N LYS A 308 16.06 10.90 25.90
CA LYS A 308 16.24 9.65 26.63
C LYS A 308 16.46 8.44 25.71
N TYR A 309 16.22 8.53 24.40
CA TYR A 309 16.19 7.39 23.49
C TYR A 309 17.54 7.15 22.84
N GLN A 310 18.13 5.97 23.08
CA GLN A 310 19.37 5.56 22.43
C GLN A 310 19.20 5.29 20.93
N TYR A 311 18.02 4.79 20.53
CA TYR A 311 17.72 4.40 19.16
C TYR A 311 16.29 4.77 18.76
N GLN A 312 15.36 3.81 18.72
CA GLN A 312 13.98 4.08 18.35
C GLN A 312 13.17 4.69 19.53
N ASN A 313 12.08 5.34 19.19
CA ASN A 313 11.03 5.84 20.07
C ASN A 313 9.67 5.73 19.37
N GLY A 314 8.59 5.67 20.14
CA GLY A 314 7.22 5.71 19.66
C GLY A 314 6.75 4.47 18.90
N VAL A 315 5.44 4.35 18.79
CA VAL A 315 4.73 3.43 17.89
C VAL A 315 3.85 4.27 16.97
N TYR A 316 3.98 4.05 15.67
CA TYR A 316 3.31 4.84 14.63
C TYR A 316 2.51 3.90 13.73
N TYR A 317 1.32 4.32 13.32
CA TYR A 317 0.44 3.52 12.48
C TYR A 317 -0.45 4.39 11.57
N ALA A 318 -0.55 3.99 10.31
CA ALA A 318 -1.43 4.61 9.32
C ALA A 318 -1.95 3.55 8.33
N TYR A 319 -3.04 3.87 7.65
CA TYR A 319 -3.60 3.03 6.58
C TYR A 319 -4.06 3.90 5.42
N SER A 320 -4.25 3.29 4.24
CA SER A 320 -4.88 3.94 3.11
C SER A 320 -6.14 3.18 2.68
N ASP A 321 -7.19 3.93 2.33
CA ASP A 321 -8.40 3.38 1.70
C ASP A 321 -8.22 3.17 0.17
N ASP A 322 -7.12 3.67 -0.41
CA ASP A 322 -6.72 3.40 -1.79
C ASP A 322 -5.92 2.08 -1.83
N PRO A 323 -6.40 1.02 -2.52
CA PRO A 323 -5.71 -0.27 -2.56
C PRO A 323 -4.29 -0.22 -3.14
N SER A 324 -3.95 0.82 -3.90
CA SER A 324 -2.60 1.05 -4.41
C SER A 324 -1.67 1.74 -3.40
N GLY A 325 -2.23 2.42 -2.40
CA GLY A 325 -1.51 3.27 -1.46
C GLY A 325 -1.06 4.62 -2.03
N ALA A 326 -1.42 4.98 -3.26
CA ALA A 326 -1.02 6.25 -3.86
C ALA A 326 -1.68 7.46 -3.16
N THR A 327 -2.91 7.31 -2.68
CA THR A 327 -3.67 8.38 -2.02
C THR A 327 -4.39 7.85 -0.77
N GLY A 328 -5.39 8.56 -0.24
CA GLY A 328 -6.34 8.02 0.75
C GLY A 328 -5.78 7.70 2.14
N TRP A 329 -4.58 8.20 2.48
CA TRP A 329 -3.94 7.90 3.75
C TRP A 329 -4.63 8.56 4.95
N LYS A 330 -4.76 7.80 6.03
CA LYS A 330 -5.37 8.18 7.30
C LYS A 330 -4.54 7.67 8.47
N ASN A 331 -4.52 8.43 9.56
CA ASN A 331 -3.96 7.96 10.82
C ASN A 331 -4.91 6.97 11.52
N HIS A 332 -4.48 6.43 12.66
CA HIS A 332 -5.28 5.46 13.43
C HIS A 332 -6.64 6.00 13.96
N LYS A 333 -6.87 7.32 13.91
CA LYS A 333 -8.12 8.01 14.29
C LYS A 333 -9.03 8.28 13.09
N GLY A 334 -8.59 7.96 11.87
CA GLY A 334 -9.31 8.25 10.64
C GLY A 334 -9.09 9.66 10.08
N GLU A 335 -8.14 10.43 10.64
CA GLU A 335 -7.80 11.77 10.15
C GLU A 335 -6.93 11.64 8.89
N ALA A 336 -7.36 12.28 7.80
CA ALA A 336 -6.71 12.17 6.50
C ALA A 336 -5.41 12.98 6.41
N PHE A 337 -4.45 12.47 5.66
CA PHE A 337 -3.23 13.18 5.27
C PHE A 337 -2.77 12.76 3.87
N THR A 338 -1.85 13.53 3.29
CA THR A 338 -1.22 13.21 2.01
C THR A 338 0.21 12.74 2.23
N VAL A 339 0.64 11.77 1.44
CA VAL A 339 2.05 11.37 1.37
C VAL A 339 2.80 12.27 0.36
N PRO A 340 4.10 12.55 0.59
CA PRO A 340 4.94 12.03 1.66
C PRO A 340 4.66 12.66 3.04
N LEU A 341 4.64 11.84 4.08
CA LEU A 341 4.56 12.26 5.48
C LEU A 341 5.88 12.90 5.94
N TYR A 342 5.79 14.08 6.55
CA TYR A 342 6.96 14.79 7.10
C TYR A 342 7.03 14.75 8.63
N ASP A 343 5.89 14.92 9.30
CA ASP A 343 5.77 14.82 10.75
C ASP A 343 5.24 13.44 11.15
N ALA A 344 6.14 12.59 11.67
CA ALA A 344 5.74 11.28 12.16
C ALA A 344 4.75 11.37 13.34
N ASP A 345 4.77 12.43 14.15
CA ASP A 345 3.92 12.52 15.33
C ASP A 345 2.41 12.58 14.98
N PHE A 346 2.06 12.97 13.74
CA PHE A 346 0.69 12.95 13.24
C PHE A 346 0.03 11.56 13.24
N ILE A 347 0.84 10.51 13.14
CA ILE A 347 0.38 9.11 13.10
C ILE A 347 0.84 8.31 14.33
N LYS A 348 1.28 8.99 15.39
CA LYS A 348 1.76 8.35 16.62
C LYS A 348 0.58 7.77 17.42
N VAL A 349 0.69 6.50 17.77
CA VAL A 349 -0.29 5.76 18.58
C VAL A 349 0.03 5.88 20.07
N MET A 350 1.27 5.56 20.45
CA MET A 350 1.71 5.54 21.85
C MET A 350 3.24 5.66 21.94
N GLU A 351 3.78 5.79 23.16
CA GLU A 351 5.22 5.88 23.43
C GLU A 351 5.67 4.76 24.40
N PRO A 352 6.36 3.71 23.91
CA PRO A 352 6.87 2.65 24.78
C PRO A 352 7.83 3.16 25.86
N GLY A 353 8.55 4.25 25.59
CA GLY A 353 9.46 4.89 26.53
C GLY A 353 8.80 5.42 27.80
N ASP A 354 7.47 5.55 27.84
CA ASP A 354 6.74 6.03 29.02
C ASP A 354 6.41 4.90 30.00
N TYR A 355 6.64 3.64 29.60
CA TYR A 355 6.51 2.47 30.47
C TYR A 355 7.76 2.17 31.29
N VAL A 356 8.82 2.99 31.17
CA VAL A 356 10.05 2.87 31.96
C VAL A 356 10.36 4.16 32.70
N ALA A 357 11.05 4.03 33.84
CA ALA A 357 11.22 5.14 34.78
C ALA A 357 12.34 6.12 34.36
N THR A 358 13.39 5.65 33.67
CA THR A 358 14.51 6.52 33.31
C THR A 358 14.09 7.67 32.40
N THR A 359 14.60 8.85 32.71
CA THR A 359 14.55 10.04 31.84
C THR A 359 15.95 10.46 31.39
N GLN A 360 16.98 9.68 31.72
CA GLN A 360 18.36 10.01 31.43
C GLN A 360 18.65 9.84 29.94
N LYS A 361 19.54 10.70 29.44
CA LYS A 361 19.97 10.68 28.05
C LYS A 361 20.49 9.30 27.64
N ASP A 362 20.04 8.81 26.49
CA ASP A 362 20.44 7.51 25.90
C ASP A 362 20.19 6.27 26.79
N LYS A 363 19.28 6.34 27.77
CA LYS A 363 18.98 5.22 28.69
C LYS A 363 17.73 4.42 28.36
N VAL A 364 16.87 4.89 27.44
CA VAL A 364 15.77 4.11 26.87
C VAL A 364 16.24 3.46 25.57
N HIS A 365 16.30 2.13 25.56
CA HIS A 365 16.70 1.33 24.42
C HIS A 365 15.51 0.56 23.82
N ILE A 366 15.13 0.91 22.60
CA ILE A 366 14.07 0.28 21.83
C ILE A 366 14.67 -0.20 20.49
N VAL A 367 14.83 -1.52 20.35
CA VAL A 367 15.28 -2.22 19.13
C VAL A 367 14.76 -3.67 19.20
N GLY A 368 14.26 -4.19 18.06
CA GLY A 368 13.72 -5.55 17.94
C GLY A 368 12.36 -5.73 18.62
N ASN A 369 11.75 -6.91 18.45
CA ASN A 369 10.46 -7.26 19.06
C ASN A 369 9.35 -6.23 18.81
N PHE A 370 9.34 -5.67 17.60
CA PHE A 370 8.30 -4.77 17.13
C PHE A 370 7.68 -5.38 15.88
N ASP A 371 6.37 -5.50 15.90
CA ASP A 371 5.58 -5.86 14.74
C ASP A 371 4.11 -5.48 14.96
N TRP A 372 3.31 -5.53 13.90
CA TRP A 372 1.90 -5.18 13.94
C TRP A 372 1.08 -6.01 12.95
N THR A 373 -0.21 -6.16 13.21
CA THR A 373 -1.18 -6.81 12.31
C THR A 373 -2.59 -6.24 12.50
N VAL A 374 -3.48 -6.55 11.58
CA VAL A 374 -4.91 -6.22 11.65
C VAL A 374 -5.73 -7.46 11.29
N THR A 375 -6.63 -7.89 12.17
CA THR A 375 -7.49 -9.06 11.96
C THR A 375 -8.55 -8.78 10.89
N ALA A 376 -9.24 -9.82 10.40
CA ALA A 376 -10.38 -9.67 9.49
C ALA A 376 -11.55 -8.86 10.11
N ASN A 377 -11.62 -8.80 11.44
CA ASN A 377 -12.61 -8.03 12.17
C ASN A 377 -12.20 -6.55 12.42
N GLU A 378 -11.11 -6.07 11.81
CA GLU A 378 -10.52 -4.72 12.04
C GLU A 378 -9.95 -4.50 13.46
N ASP A 379 -9.61 -5.57 14.19
CA ASP A 379 -8.84 -5.42 15.42
C ASP A 379 -7.38 -5.14 15.09
N ILE A 380 -6.82 -4.05 15.61
CA ILE A 380 -5.42 -3.67 15.36
C ILE A 380 -4.57 -4.18 16.52
N HIS A 381 -3.44 -4.83 16.22
CA HIS A 381 -2.50 -5.34 17.23
C HIS A 381 -1.08 -4.88 16.91
N ILE A 382 -0.36 -4.43 17.92
CA ILE A 382 1.01 -3.94 17.82
C ILE A 382 1.79 -4.44 19.04
N ILE A 383 2.91 -5.12 18.82
CA ILE A 383 3.85 -5.48 19.89
C ILE A 383 5.06 -4.56 19.86
N SER A 384 5.60 -4.27 21.04
CA SER A 384 6.85 -3.53 21.16
C SER A 384 7.63 -3.95 22.40
N ARG A 385 8.94 -3.67 22.41
CA ARG A 385 9.81 -3.88 23.56
C ARG A 385 10.51 -2.59 23.95
N VAL A 386 10.58 -2.32 25.25
CA VAL A 386 11.35 -1.22 25.81
C VAL A 386 12.30 -1.74 26.87
N LYS A 387 13.55 -1.27 26.85
CA LYS A 387 14.54 -1.53 27.89
C LYS A 387 15.01 -0.23 28.53
N ASP A 388 14.92 -0.16 29.84
CA ASP A 388 15.59 0.81 30.68
C ASP A 388 17.01 0.31 30.98
N ASN A 389 18.02 0.93 30.37
CA ASN A 389 19.42 0.57 30.59
C ASN A 389 19.99 1.13 31.91
N GLU A 390 19.35 2.12 32.52
CA GLU A 390 19.75 2.65 33.83
C GLU A 390 19.31 1.69 34.94
N ASN A 391 18.04 1.28 34.91
CA ASN A 391 17.43 0.44 35.94
C ASN A 391 17.44 -1.07 35.59
N ASN A 392 17.97 -1.43 34.42
CA ASN A 392 18.02 -2.81 33.89
C ASN A 392 16.65 -3.50 33.85
N VAL A 393 15.61 -2.75 33.48
CA VAL A 393 14.23 -3.27 33.34
C VAL A 393 13.93 -3.44 31.86
N THR A 394 13.39 -4.61 31.46
CA THR A 394 12.86 -4.83 30.11
C THR A 394 11.38 -5.13 30.22
N LYS A 395 10.57 -4.46 29.40
CA LYS A 395 9.14 -4.68 29.29
C LYS A 395 8.78 -5.03 27.85
N PHE A 396 7.88 -5.98 27.70
CA PHE A 396 7.20 -6.30 26.45
C PHE A 396 5.79 -5.76 26.55
N LEU A 397 5.36 -5.05 25.52
CA LEU A 397 4.09 -4.36 25.49
C LEU A 397 3.27 -4.91 24.34
N HIS A 398 2.00 -5.20 24.60
CA HIS A 398 1.01 -5.49 23.57
C HIS A 398 -0.02 -4.37 23.56
N THR A 399 -0.02 -3.60 22.47
CA THR A 399 -0.91 -2.47 22.21
C THR A 399 -1.94 -2.91 21.19
N TYR A 400 -3.22 -2.95 21.55
CA TYR A 400 -4.28 -3.42 20.67
C TYR A 400 -5.50 -2.51 20.72
N LYS A 401 -6.26 -2.46 19.64
CA LYS A 401 -7.49 -1.68 19.50
C LYS A 401 -8.57 -2.60 18.95
N PRO A 402 -9.51 -3.06 19.81
CA PRO A 402 -10.66 -3.82 19.36
C PRO A 402 -11.45 -3.05 18.30
N SER A 403 -12.10 -3.78 17.41
CA SER A 403 -13.00 -3.21 16.42
C SER A 403 -14.07 -2.34 17.08
N GLY A 404 -14.34 -1.18 16.49
CA GLY A 404 -15.29 -0.20 17.04
C GLY A 404 -14.79 0.59 18.28
N ALA A 405 -13.66 0.23 18.89
CA ALA A 405 -13.09 1.01 19.99
C ALA A 405 -12.51 2.35 19.49
N THR A 406 -12.49 3.37 20.35
CA THR A 406 -11.88 4.67 20.05
C THR A 406 -10.37 4.65 20.26
N ASP A 407 -9.93 4.04 21.37
CA ASP A 407 -8.55 4.13 21.86
C ASP A 407 -7.86 2.77 21.88
N PHE A 408 -6.53 2.81 21.81
CA PHE A 408 -5.70 1.62 22.01
C PHE A 408 -5.58 1.30 23.50
N ILE A 409 -5.57 0.00 23.81
CA ILE A 409 -5.26 -0.58 25.11
C ILE A 409 -3.83 -1.09 25.05
N THR A 410 -3.01 -0.76 26.04
CA THR A 410 -1.65 -1.33 26.17
C THR A 410 -1.56 -2.21 27.41
N SER A 411 -1.15 -3.46 27.22
CA SER A 411 -0.87 -4.41 28.30
C SER A 411 0.63 -4.57 28.50
N GLU A 412 1.07 -4.57 29.77
CA GLU A 412 2.41 -5.00 30.19
C GLU A 412 2.45 -6.50 30.53
N ASP A 413 1.29 -7.14 30.67
CA ASP A 413 1.15 -8.57 30.89
C ASP A 413 1.25 -9.32 29.56
N PHE A 414 2.44 -9.27 28.97
CA PHE A 414 2.74 -9.87 27.68
C PHE A 414 4.14 -10.50 27.72
N SER A 415 4.25 -11.77 27.35
CA SER A 415 5.51 -12.53 27.39
C SER A 415 6.53 -12.09 26.33
N GLY A 416 6.09 -11.32 25.33
CA GLY A 416 6.91 -10.91 24.20
C GLY A 416 6.71 -11.80 22.98
N GLY A 417 7.02 -11.24 21.81
CA GLY A 417 7.03 -11.89 20.51
C GLY A 417 7.97 -11.15 19.56
N SER A 418 8.34 -11.77 18.45
CA SER A 418 9.16 -11.13 17.40
C SER A 418 8.34 -10.64 16.21
N ALA A 419 7.20 -11.28 15.94
CA ALA A 419 6.30 -10.97 14.85
C ALA A 419 4.86 -11.29 15.25
N LEU A 420 3.92 -10.57 14.64
CA LEU A 420 2.49 -10.81 14.75
C LEU A 420 1.94 -11.27 13.41
N TYR A 421 1.02 -12.20 13.53
CA TYR A 421 0.39 -12.90 12.44
C TYR A 421 -1.11 -12.90 12.65
N THR A 422 -1.88 -13.01 11.57
CA THR A 422 -3.32 -13.15 11.67
C THR A 422 -3.85 -14.06 10.60
N ALA A 423 -4.92 -14.78 10.93
CA ALA A 423 -5.77 -15.45 9.97
C ALA A 423 -7.17 -15.52 10.58
N GLY A 424 -8.16 -15.07 9.80
CA GLY A 424 -9.51 -14.81 10.33
C GLY A 424 -9.51 -13.75 11.43
N ASN A 425 -10.18 -14.05 12.54
CA ASN A 425 -10.32 -13.15 13.69
C ASN A 425 -9.23 -13.36 14.75
N ASP A 426 -8.32 -14.29 14.54
CA ASP A 426 -7.31 -14.65 15.52
C ASP A 426 -5.95 -13.99 15.20
N VAL A 427 -5.18 -13.76 16.26
CA VAL A 427 -3.82 -13.26 16.22
C VAL A 427 -2.88 -14.32 16.74
N PHE A 428 -1.77 -14.54 16.03
CA PHE A 428 -0.80 -15.58 16.32
C PHE A 428 0.58 -15.00 16.56
N ILE A 429 1.34 -15.66 17.43
CA ILE A 429 2.79 -15.53 17.54
C ILE A 429 3.35 -16.90 17.21
N VAL A 430 4.18 -16.94 16.17
CA VAL A 430 4.84 -18.16 15.71
C VAL A 430 6.34 -17.94 15.78
N GLY A 431 7.07 -18.89 16.32
CA GLY A 431 8.51 -18.76 16.46
C GLY A 431 9.19 -20.04 16.91
N LEU A 432 10.43 -19.90 17.38
CA LEU A 432 11.24 -21.00 17.88
C LEU A 432 11.47 -20.84 19.39
N GLN A 433 11.18 -21.90 20.14
CA GLN A 433 11.53 -22.05 21.54
C GLN A 433 12.45 -23.26 21.68
N ASN A 434 13.68 -23.06 22.17
CA ASN A 434 14.72 -24.09 22.22
C ASN A 434 14.95 -24.77 20.85
N GLY A 435 14.93 -23.97 19.78
CA GLY A 435 15.06 -24.42 18.39
C GLY A 435 13.84 -25.14 17.82
N ARG A 436 12.71 -25.23 18.54
CA ARG A 436 11.50 -25.93 18.08
C ARG A 436 10.33 -24.98 17.87
N VAL A 437 9.51 -25.27 16.87
CA VAL A 437 8.38 -24.43 16.49
C VAL A 437 7.31 -24.43 17.58
N PHE A 438 6.81 -23.24 17.91
CA PHE A 438 5.62 -23.04 18.72
C PHE A 438 4.64 -22.09 18.03
N VAL A 439 3.37 -22.18 18.41
CA VAL A 439 2.31 -21.24 18.03
C VAL A 439 1.55 -20.86 19.29
N ASP A 440 1.56 -19.56 19.59
CA ASP A 440 0.64 -18.93 20.55
C ASP A 440 -0.49 -18.25 19.78
N LYS A 441 -1.69 -18.29 20.34
CA LYS A 441 -2.92 -17.76 19.74
C LYS A 441 -3.66 -16.87 20.74
N THR A 442 -4.25 -15.79 20.27
CA THR A 442 -5.24 -14.99 21.00
C THR A 442 -6.38 -14.59 20.07
N GLU A 443 -7.59 -14.38 20.61
CA GLU A 443 -8.68 -13.74 19.88
C GLU A 443 -8.32 -12.29 19.54
N GLY A 444 -8.72 -11.82 18.36
CA GLY A 444 -8.61 -10.41 17.95
C GLY A 444 -9.22 -9.46 18.97
N GLY A 445 -8.59 -8.30 19.15
CA GLY A 445 -8.98 -7.31 20.14
C GLY A 445 -8.67 -7.71 21.59
N THR A 446 -7.90 -8.76 21.84
CA THR A 446 -7.55 -9.22 23.21
C THR A 446 -6.05 -9.44 23.40
N ASN A 447 -5.61 -9.74 24.63
CA ASN A 447 -4.23 -10.04 25.01
C ASN A 447 -4.06 -11.44 25.62
N ASN A 448 -5.01 -12.36 25.37
CA ASN A 448 -5.08 -13.66 26.02
C ASN A 448 -4.28 -14.72 25.24
N PHE A 449 -3.00 -14.47 24.99
CA PHE A 449 -2.15 -15.42 24.25
C PHE A 449 -2.02 -16.75 25.01
N GLN A 450 -2.31 -17.85 24.30
CA GLN A 450 -2.20 -19.21 24.80
C GLN A 450 -1.41 -20.07 23.82
N ARG A 451 -0.54 -20.94 24.36
CA ARG A 451 0.16 -21.96 23.60
C ARG A 451 -0.85 -22.96 23.03
N VAL A 452 -0.99 -22.98 21.71
CA VAL A 452 -1.89 -23.91 20.99
C VAL A 452 -1.14 -25.00 20.24
N TYR A 453 0.15 -24.80 19.98
CA TYR A 453 1.03 -25.83 19.40
C TYR A 453 2.47 -25.65 19.87
N GLU A 454 3.14 -26.77 20.19
CA GLU A 454 4.58 -26.81 20.47
C GLU A 454 5.15 -28.12 19.97
N ALA A 455 6.18 -28.06 19.13
CA ALA A 455 6.94 -29.24 18.75
C ALA A 455 7.77 -29.73 19.95
N THR A 456 7.47 -30.93 20.43
CA THR A 456 8.14 -31.55 21.60
C THR A 456 9.29 -32.49 21.24
N SER A 457 9.42 -32.84 19.95
CA SER A 457 10.48 -33.70 19.42
C SER A 457 10.83 -33.28 17.99
N GLY A 458 11.73 -34.01 17.32
CA GLY A 458 12.16 -33.71 15.96
C GLY A 458 13.36 -32.74 15.91
N ARG A 459 13.55 -32.15 14.72
CA ARG A 459 14.66 -31.25 14.40
C ARG A 459 14.63 -29.99 15.25
N THR A 460 15.81 -29.40 15.41
CA THR A 460 15.97 -28.03 15.91
C THR A 460 16.40 -27.14 14.76
N PHE A 461 15.94 -25.89 14.80
CA PHE A 461 16.18 -24.88 13.78
C PHE A 461 16.90 -23.68 14.40
N ASP A 462 17.84 -23.10 13.66
CA ASP A 462 18.58 -21.90 14.07
C ASP A 462 17.72 -20.65 13.88
N HIS A 463 17.07 -20.55 12.71
CA HIS A 463 16.16 -19.47 12.36
C HIS A 463 15.20 -19.89 11.24
N GLY A 464 14.30 -19.00 10.89
CA GLY A 464 13.47 -19.11 9.70
C GLY A 464 12.63 -17.86 9.47
N VAL A 465 11.81 -17.92 8.43
CA VAL A 465 10.83 -16.90 8.09
C VAL A 465 9.48 -17.53 7.79
N ILE A 466 8.42 -16.78 8.07
CA ILE A 466 7.04 -17.26 8.01
C ILE A 466 6.28 -16.49 6.94
N HIS A 467 5.48 -17.22 6.19
CA HIS A 467 4.40 -16.68 5.37
C HIS A 467 3.08 -17.31 5.83
N ILE A 468 2.05 -16.50 6.00
CA ILE A 468 0.70 -17.00 6.31
C ILE A 468 -0.18 -16.80 5.11
N HIS A 469 -0.85 -17.89 4.73
CA HIS A 469 -1.75 -17.90 3.60
C HIS A 469 -2.77 -19.02 3.75
N SER A 470 -4.04 -18.71 3.49
CA SER A 470 -5.15 -19.69 3.53
C SER A 470 -5.21 -20.50 4.84
N GLY A 471 -5.12 -19.82 5.98
CA GLY A 471 -5.22 -20.46 7.31
C GLY A 471 -4.01 -21.31 7.72
N LYS A 472 -2.93 -21.30 6.93
CA LYS A 472 -1.72 -22.09 7.20
C LYS A 472 -0.51 -21.20 7.40
N VAL A 473 0.38 -21.66 8.26
CA VAL A 473 1.74 -21.13 8.42
C VAL A 473 2.66 -21.94 7.52
N TYR A 474 3.32 -21.25 6.59
CA TYR A 474 4.44 -21.76 5.81
C TYR A 474 5.73 -21.28 6.50
N TYR A 475 6.28 -22.10 7.40
CA TYR A 475 7.49 -21.77 8.13
C TYR A 475 8.71 -22.33 7.38
N TYR A 476 9.43 -21.45 6.70
CA TYR A 476 10.66 -21.78 5.99
C TYR A 476 11.86 -21.63 6.92
N LEU A 477 12.57 -22.72 7.20
CA LEU A 477 13.46 -22.89 8.33
C LEU A 477 14.85 -23.39 7.91
N MET A 478 15.89 -22.94 8.62
CA MET A 478 17.23 -23.52 8.55
C MET A 478 17.46 -24.42 9.76
N GLU A 479 17.83 -25.69 9.53
CA GLU A 479 18.15 -26.64 10.59
C GLU A 479 19.39 -26.17 11.36
N ASP A 480 19.39 -26.28 12.69
CA ASP A 480 20.50 -25.89 13.56
C ASP A 480 21.66 -26.89 13.40
N LYS A 481 22.54 -26.60 12.45
CA LYS A 481 23.75 -27.38 12.13
C LYS A 481 24.97 -26.48 12.04
N SER A 482 26.15 -27.10 11.92
CA SER A 482 27.41 -26.39 11.72
C SER A 482 27.77 -26.24 10.25
N GLY A 483 28.53 -25.19 9.93
CA GLY A 483 29.09 -24.98 8.59
C GLY A 483 28.32 -23.94 7.78
N SER A 484 28.91 -23.50 6.67
CA SER A 484 28.30 -22.52 5.75
C SER A 484 27.33 -23.14 4.72
N ALA A 485 27.09 -24.45 4.78
CA ALA A 485 26.08 -25.15 4.01
C ALA A 485 25.21 -25.96 4.98
N GLN A 486 23.96 -25.52 5.17
CA GLN A 486 23.04 -26.10 6.14
C GLN A 486 21.71 -26.48 5.50
N PRO A 487 21.03 -27.55 5.98
CA PRO A 487 19.74 -27.94 5.43
C PRO A 487 18.63 -26.90 5.65
N LEU A 488 17.77 -26.75 4.65
CA LEU A 488 16.56 -25.94 4.70
C LEU A 488 15.31 -26.82 4.62
N TYR A 489 14.30 -26.47 5.41
CA TYR A 489 13.03 -27.17 5.48
C TYR A 489 11.86 -26.20 5.38
N LEU A 490 10.74 -26.65 4.83
CA LEU A 490 9.45 -25.98 4.91
C LEU A 490 8.57 -26.79 5.86
N GLN A 491 8.05 -26.18 6.91
CA GLN A 491 6.94 -26.73 7.69
C GLN A 491 5.63 -26.06 7.26
N ILE A 492 4.60 -26.86 7.02
CA ILE A 492 3.23 -26.41 6.80
C ILE A 492 2.44 -26.76 8.05
N ILE A 493 1.99 -25.73 8.77
CA ILE A 493 1.22 -25.89 10.01
C ILE A 493 -0.17 -25.34 9.76
N ASP A 494 -1.18 -26.19 9.91
CA ASP A 494 -2.58 -25.77 9.89
C ASP A 494 -2.88 -25.05 11.20
N LEU A 495 -3.29 -23.78 11.11
CA LEU A 495 -3.70 -22.99 12.27
C LEU A 495 -5.06 -23.40 12.81
N ASP A 496 -5.68 -24.41 12.19
CA ASP A 496 -6.95 -24.98 12.59
C ASP A 496 -8.01 -23.90 12.82
N ILE A 497 -7.92 -22.89 11.95
CA ILE A 497 -9.03 -22.01 11.69
C ILE A 497 -9.93 -22.90 10.86
N GLY A 498 -10.88 -23.57 11.55
CA GLY A 498 -11.85 -24.42 10.88
C GLY A 498 -12.33 -23.71 9.62
N PRO A 499 -12.50 -24.42 8.48
CA PRO A 499 -12.90 -23.77 7.24
C PRO A 499 -14.07 -22.86 7.58
N THR A 500 -13.92 -21.56 7.30
CA THR A 500 -14.99 -20.59 7.52
C THR A 500 -16.24 -21.24 6.96
N ASP A 501 -17.26 -21.49 7.79
CA ASP A 501 -18.37 -22.29 7.31
C ASP A 501 -18.98 -21.52 6.13
N PRO A 502 -18.96 -22.09 4.91
CA PRO A 502 -19.39 -21.38 3.72
C PRO A 502 -20.88 -21.01 3.76
N THR A 503 -21.61 -21.48 4.78
CA THR A 503 -23.02 -21.12 5.04
C THR A 503 -23.20 -19.94 5.99
N LEU A 504 -22.13 -19.39 6.59
CA LEU A 504 -22.22 -18.23 7.47
C LEU A 504 -22.73 -16.99 6.72
N PRO A 505 -23.67 -16.20 7.26
CA PRO A 505 -24.32 -15.10 6.54
C PRO A 505 -23.39 -14.03 5.94
N ASN A 506 -22.17 -13.90 6.47
CA ASN A 506 -21.15 -12.95 6.03
C ASN A 506 -20.03 -13.60 5.20
N ASN A 507 -20.29 -14.77 4.60
CA ASN A 507 -19.28 -15.49 3.84
C ASN A 507 -18.85 -14.77 2.55
N PHE A 508 -19.66 -13.87 2.00
CA PHE A 508 -19.27 -13.10 0.81
C PHE A 508 -19.34 -11.60 1.01
N THR A 509 -18.32 -10.92 0.49
CA THR A 509 -18.33 -9.49 0.22
C THR A 509 -18.64 -9.29 -1.26
N ILE A 510 -19.65 -8.47 -1.55
CA ILE A 510 -20.07 -8.15 -2.91
C ILE A 510 -19.71 -6.70 -3.20
N GLN A 511 -18.95 -6.49 -4.27
CA GLN A 511 -18.61 -5.16 -4.77
C GLN A 511 -19.11 -5.00 -6.20
N ALA A 512 -19.98 -4.01 -6.42
CA ALA A 512 -20.33 -3.56 -7.75
C ALA A 512 -19.48 -2.34 -8.15
N ILE A 513 -19.01 -2.37 -9.40
CA ILE A 513 -18.34 -1.26 -10.06
C ILE A 513 -19.22 -0.87 -11.24
N GLY A 514 -19.72 0.36 -11.25
CA GLY A 514 -20.51 0.91 -12.34
C GLY A 514 -19.73 1.00 -13.66
N GLU A 515 -20.42 1.34 -14.74
CA GLU A 515 -19.74 1.59 -16.01
C GLU A 515 -18.76 2.77 -15.91
N THR A 516 -17.69 2.73 -16.69
CA THR A 516 -16.77 3.88 -16.81
C THR A 516 -17.42 5.04 -17.56
N CYS A 517 -18.30 4.73 -18.52
CA CYS A 517 -19.01 5.70 -19.36
C CYS A 517 -20.39 5.16 -19.72
N GLU A 518 -21.35 6.07 -19.93
CA GLU A 518 -22.71 5.71 -20.34
C GLU A 518 -22.70 4.75 -21.54
N ASN A 519 -23.45 3.65 -21.41
CA ASN A 519 -23.71 2.64 -22.45
C ASN A 519 -22.49 1.81 -22.88
N LYS A 520 -21.46 1.70 -22.05
CA LYS A 520 -20.30 0.83 -22.33
C LYS A 520 -20.54 -0.63 -22.00
N ASN A 521 -21.52 -0.92 -21.16
CA ASN A 521 -21.83 -2.19 -20.55
C ASN A 521 -20.56 -2.85 -19.98
N ASN A 522 -19.72 -2.08 -19.31
CA ASN A 522 -18.44 -2.53 -18.75
C ASN A 522 -18.38 -2.47 -17.23
N GLY A 523 -19.56 -2.43 -16.58
CA GLY A 523 -19.66 -2.62 -15.14
C GLY A 523 -19.15 -3.99 -14.72
N ARG A 524 -18.81 -4.12 -13.44
CA ARG A 524 -18.21 -5.35 -12.89
C ARG A 524 -18.86 -5.70 -11.56
N LEU A 525 -19.04 -6.99 -11.33
CA LEU A 525 -19.41 -7.55 -10.04
C LEU A 525 -18.24 -8.39 -9.52
N ILE A 526 -17.66 -7.97 -8.40
CA ILE A 526 -16.59 -8.69 -7.71
C ILE A 526 -17.21 -9.38 -6.51
N ILE A 527 -17.04 -10.69 -6.45
CA ILE A 527 -17.51 -11.55 -5.36
C ILE A 527 -16.27 -12.08 -4.65
N SER A 528 -16.14 -11.78 -3.37
CA SER A 528 -15.02 -12.25 -2.55
C SER A 528 -15.51 -13.15 -1.43
N GLY A 529 -15.01 -14.38 -1.37
CA GLY A 529 -15.40 -15.40 -0.40
C GLY A 529 -14.46 -15.44 0.81
N ALA A 530 -15.01 -15.40 2.02
CA ALA A 530 -14.28 -15.61 3.25
C ALA A 530 -13.84 -17.08 3.38
N ALA A 531 -14.74 -18.01 3.06
CA ALA A 531 -14.47 -19.44 2.98
C ALA A 531 -14.01 -19.86 1.59
N VAL A 532 -12.98 -20.70 1.53
CA VAL A 532 -12.59 -21.42 0.31
C VAL A 532 -13.49 -22.64 0.15
N HIS A 533 -14.34 -22.65 -0.87
CA HIS A 533 -15.26 -23.74 -1.19
C HIS A 533 -15.72 -23.66 -2.64
N ASN A 534 -16.17 -24.76 -3.24
CA ASN A 534 -16.80 -24.66 -4.55
C ASN A 534 -18.14 -23.95 -4.44
N TYR A 535 -18.31 -22.91 -5.24
CA TYR A 535 -19.50 -22.10 -5.35
C TYR A 535 -19.95 -22.04 -6.79
N THR A 536 -21.25 -21.83 -6.99
CA THR A 536 -21.79 -21.47 -8.30
C THR A 536 -22.74 -20.29 -8.14
N THR A 537 -22.73 -19.38 -9.09
CA THR A 537 -23.68 -18.26 -9.15
C THR A 537 -24.15 -18.09 -10.58
N THR A 538 -25.36 -17.54 -10.76
CA THR A 538 -25.91 -17.25 -12.08
C THR A 538 -26.22 -15.77 -12.20
N ILE A 539 -25.55 -15.08 -13.12
CA ILE A 539 -25.81 -13.67 -13.46
C ILE A 539 -26.26 -13.60 -14.91
N ASN A 540 -27.40 -12.97 -15.19
CA ASN A 540 -27.97 -12.84 -16.54
C ASN A 540 -28.12 -14.18 -17.30
N GLY A 541 -28.37 -15.28 -16.58
CA GLY A 541 -28.49 -16.62 -17.17
C GLY A 541 -27.16 -17.30 -17.52
N VAL A 542 -26.01 -16.69 -17.21
CA VAL A 542 -24.68 -17.28 -17.34
C VAL A 542 -24.23 -17.82 -15.99
N VAL A 543 -23.77 -19.08 -15.97
CA VAL A 543 -23.28 -19.76 -14.77
C VAL A 543 -21.79 -19.47 -14.59
N TYR A 544 -21.41 -19.13 -13.37
CA TYR A 544 -20.05 -18.89 -12.95
C TYR A 544 -19.69 -19.81 -11.78
N ASP A 545 -18.78 -20.75 -12.03
CA ASP A 545 -18.21 -21.60 -11.00
C ASP A 545 -16.92 -21.00 -10.46
N PHE A 546 -16.76 -20.97 -9.14
CA PHE A 546 -15.58 -20.40 -8.50
C PHE A 546 -15.30 -21.06 -7.15
N ASN A 547 -14.08 -20.89 -6.64
CA ASN A 547 -13.61 -21.58 -5.44
C ASN A 547 -13.41 -20.65 -4.22
N LYS A 548 -13.29 -19.34 -4.44
CA LYS A 548 -13.19 -18.35 -3.38
C LYS A 548 -13.72 -17.01 -3.87
N ASP A 549 -13.03 -16.46 -4.86
CA ASP A 549 -13.33 -15.15 -5.44
C ASP A 549 -13.69 -15.30 -6.92
N THR A 550 -14.52 -14.42 -7.45
CA THR A 550 -14.78 -14.31 -8.89
C THR A 550 -15.11 -12.87 -9.28
N THR A 551 -14.74 -12.50 -10.50
CA THR A 551 -15.08 -11.20 -11.09
C THR A 551 -15.87 -11.43 -12.36
N ILE A 552 -17.06 -10.85 -12.41
CA ILE A 552 -17.97 -10.91 -13.55
C ILE A 552 -17.93 -9.54 -14.22
N GLU A 553 -17.38 -9.50 -15.43
CA GLU A 553 -17.20 -8.28 -16.20
C GLU A 553 -18.28 -8.11 -17.28
N ASN A 554 -18.30 -6.92 -17.88
CA ASN A 554 -19.17 -6.55 -18.99
C ASN A 554 -20.67 -6.55 -18.63
N LEU A 555 -20.98 -6.13 -17.41
CA LEU A 555 -22.35 -5.94 -16.95
C LEU A 555 -22.88 -4.58 -17.38
N SER A 556 -24.12 -4.58 -17.89
CA SER A 556 -24.90 -3.37 -18.13
C SER A 556 -25.34 -2.72 -16.82
N PRO A 557 -25.60 -1.40 -16.79
CA PRO A 557 -26.19 -0.74 -15.63
C PRO A 557 -27.55 -1.35 -15.28
N GLY A 558 -27.80 -1.48 -13.98
CA GLY A 558 -29.05 -2.03 -13.47
C GLY A 558 -28.87 -2.78 -12.16
N THR A 559 -30.00 -3.22 -11.62
CA THR A 559 -30.07 -4.04 -10.41
C THR A 559 -29.97 -5.52 -10.77
N TYR A 560 -29.11 -6.23 -10.04
CA TYR A 560 -28.83 -7.65 -10.21
C TYR A 560 -29.19 -8.39 -8.94
N ASP A 561 -30.20 -9.26 -9.05
CA ASP A 561 -30.55 -10.25 -8.04
C ASP A 561 -29.86 -11.57 -8.35
N PHE A 562 -29.10 -12.09 -7.41
CA PHE A 562 -28.41 -13.36 -7.59
C PHE A 562 -28.20 -14.10 -6.27
N CYS A 563 -28.04 -15.42 -6.39
CA CYS A 563 -27.66 -16.26 -5.27
C CYS A 563 -26.35 -16.99 -5.58
N ILE A 564 -25.49 -17.08 -4.58
CA ILE A 564 -24.29 -17.88 -4.60
C ILE A 564 -24.61 -19.19 -3.87
N ASP A 565 -24.67 -20.27 -4.63
CA ASP A 565 -24.91 -21.62 -4.13
C ASP A 565 -23.62 -22.25 -3.60
N VAL A 566 -23.69 -22.85 -2.42
CA VAL A 566 -22.57 -23.60 -1.84
C VAL A 566 -22.62 -25.03 -2.35
N VAL A 567 -21.76 -25.37 -3.34
CA VAL A 567 -21.83 -26.65 -4.07
C VAL A 567 -21.73 -27.85 -3.12
N GLY A 568 -22.74 -28.72 -3.09
CA GLY A 568 -22.77 -29.88 -2.19
C GLY A 568 -23.33 -29.58 -0.80
N LYS A 569 -23.74 -28.34 -0.52
CA LYS A 569 -24.63 -27.98 0.59
C LYS A 569 -25.97 -27.47 0.02
N ASN A 570 -27.07 -27.73 0.72
CA ASN A 570 -28.37 -27.17 0.34
C ASN A 570 -28.54 -25.76 0.95
N TYR A 571 -27.66 -24.84 0.56
CA TYR A 571 -27.58 -23.49 1.11
C TYR A 571 -27.08 -22.48 0.07
N SER A 572 -27.67 -21.29 0.07
CA SER A 572 -27.35 -20.22 -0.87
C SER A 572 -27.35 -18.87 -0.18
N HIS A 573 -26.46 -17.97 -0.60
CA HIS A 573 -26.42 -16.57 -0.16
C HIS A 573 -26.95 -15.67 -1.26
N CYS A 574 -28.02 -14.94 -1.00
CA CYS A 574 -28.66 -14.11 -2.01
C CYS A 574 -28.41 -12.62 -1.76
N TYR A 575 -28.11 -11.91 -2.84
CA TYR A 575 -27.74 -10.50 -2.85
C TYR A 575 -28.54 -9.77 -3.92
N GLU A 576 -28.80 -8.49 -3.65
CA GLU A 576 -29.26 -7.50 -4.61
C GLU A 576 -28.16 -6.44 -4.70
N VAL A 577 -27.69 -6.15 -5.91
CA VAL A 577 -26.66 -5.14 -6.12
C VAL A 577 -26.99 -4.26 -7.32
N GLU A 578 -26.69 -2.97 -7.22
CA GLU A 578 -26.86 -2.02 -8.31
C GLU A 578 -25.52 -1.76 -9.00
N ILE A 579 -25.44 -2.04 -10.29
CA ILE A 579 -24.36 -1.57 -11.16
C ILE A 579 -24.78 -0.20 -11.68
N GLU A 580 -24.15 0.86 -11.18
CA GLU A 580 -24.45 2.23 -11.61
C GLU A 580 -24.08 2.46 -13.08
N GLY A 581 -24.86 3.33 -13.74
CA GLY A 581 -24.54 3.80 -15.09
C GLY A 581 -23.33 4.71 -15.12
N GLY A 582 -22.65 4.79 -16.26
CA GLY A 582 -21.51 5.68 -16.39
C GLY A 582 -21.92 7.15 -16.25
N THR A 583 -20.98 7.98 -15.79
CA THR A 583 -21.24 9.41 -15.53
C THR A 583 -20.79 10.29 -16.70
N SER A 584 -21.55 11.35 -16.96
CA SER A 584 -21.16 12.41 -17.89
C SER A 584 -20.52 13.59 -17.14
N LEU A 585 -19.53 14.23 -17.76
CA LEU A 585 -18.86 15.43 -17.23
C LEU A 585 -19.84 16.59 -17.21
N THR A 586 -20.20 17.06 -16.01
CA THR A 586 -21.10 18.20 -15.81
C THR A 586 -20.51 19.17 -14.78
N GLY A 587 -20.91 20.42 -14.85
CA GLY A 587 -20.38 21.46 -13.96
C GLY A 587 -20.71 22.87 -14.43
N LYS A 588 -20.08 23.85 -13.77
CA LYS A 588 -20.27 25.28 -13.98
C LYS A 588 -18.94 25.98 -14.17
N MET A 589 -18.92 26.96 -15.07
CA MET A 589 -17.80 27.89 -15.27
C MET A 589 -18.27 29.32 -15.04
N ARG A 590 -17.80 29.96 -13.98
CA ARG A 590 -18.17 31.34 -13.61
C ARG A 590 -16.99 32.27 -13.82
N LEU A 591 -17.21 33.35 -14.58
CA LEU A 591 -16.18 34.37 -14.79
C LEU A 591 -16.13 35.28 -13.55
N ASP A 592 -14.93 35.48 -12.99
CA ASP A 592 -14.61 36.48 -11.97
C ASP A 592 -13.40 37.31 -12.42
N LYS A 593 -13.67 38.50 -12.94
CA LYS A 593 -12.66 39.46 -13.43
C LYS A 593 -11.72 38.88 -14.50
N LYS A 594 -10.59 38.29 -14.09
CA LYS A 594 -9.55 37.73 -14.97
C LYS A 594 -9.33 36.23 -14.77
N SER A 595 -10.20 35.58 -13.99
CA SER A 595 -10.16 34.13 -13.82
C SER A 595 -11.55 33.53 -14.02
N VAL A 596 -11.60 32.26 -14.38
CA VAL A 596 -12.81 31.45 -14.36
C VAL A 596 -12.73 30.47 -13.20
N GLU A 597 -13.72 30.54 -12.32
CA GLU A 597 -13.97 29.50 -11.33
C GLU A 597 -14.71 28.35 -12.01
N VAL A 598 -14.04 27.21 -12.08
CA VAL A 598 -14.61 25.95 -12.58
C VAL A 598 -15.06 25.14 -11.37
N SER A 599 -16.30 24.65 -11.40
CA SER A 599 -16.85 23.70 -10.45
C SER A 599 -17.43 22.51 -11.21
N VAL A 600 -16.76 21.36 -11.11
CA VAL A 600 -17.23 20.09 -11.67
C VAL A 600 -18.23 19.46 -10.70
N ASP A 601 -19.42 19.14 -11.21
CA ASP A 601 -20.50 18.50 -10.45
C ASP A 601 -20.49 16.96 -10.64
N SER A 602 -20.07 16.46 -11.81
CA SER A 602 -19.91 15.02 -12.12
C SER A 602 -18.81 14.79 -13.17
N GLY A 603 -18.15 13.63 -13.18
CA GLY A 603 -17.02 13.26 -14.06
C GLY A 603 -15.78 12.80 -13.27
N ALA A 604 -14.94 11.95 -13.87
CA ALA A 604 -13.81 11.33 -13.19
C ALA A 604 -12.51 12.19 -13.24
N PRO A 605 -11.85 12.45 -12.10
CA PRO A 605 -10.56 13.13 -12.10
C PRO A 605 -9.41 12.19 -12.56
N PRO A 606 -8.26 12.74 -13.00
CA PRO A 606 -7.97 14.17 -13.07
C PRO A 606 -8.71 14.88 -14.20
N TYR A 607 -8.97 16.18 -14.00
CA TYR A 607 -9.51 17.08 -15.00
C TYR A 607 -8.38 17.79 -15.73
N THR A 608 -8.34 17.67 -17.05
CA THR A 608 -7.39 18.35 -17.91
C THR A 608 -8.01 19.61 -18.49
N VAL A 609 -7.32 20.74 -18.31
CA VAL A 609 -7.81 22.07 -18.71
C VAL A 609 -7.02 22.58 -19.90
N TYR A 610 -7.72 23.09 -20.90
CA TYR A 610 -7.15 23.68 -22.11
C TYR A 610 -7.58 25.15 -22.27
N ILE A 611 -6.66 26.00 -22.71
CA ILE A 611 -6.95 27.35 -23.22
C ILE A 611 -6.48 27.42 -24.67
N ASN A 612 -7.38 27.77 -25.59
CA ASN A 612 -7.09 27.89 -27.03
C ASN A 612 -6.42 26.63 -27.61
N GLY A 613 -6.80 25.45 -27.10
CA GLY A 613 -6.25 24.15 -27.50
C GLY A 613 -4.96 23.71 -26.78
N ASN A 614 -4.32 24.57 -25.99
CA ASN A 614 -3.12 24.22 -25.23
C ASN A 614 -3.49 23.76 -23.83
N GLN A 615 -2.95 22.62 -23.40
CA GLN A 615 -3.11 22.12 -22.03
C GLN A 615 -2.35 23.03 -21.07
N ILE A 616 -3.05 23.52 -20.04
CA ILE A 616 -2.50 24.45 -19.05
C ILE A 616 -2.42 23.87 -17.65
N LEU A 617 -3.27 22.89 -17.33
CA LEU A 617 -3.39 22.30 -16.01
C LEU A 617 -3.97 20.90 -16.10
N GLU A 618 -3.56 20.04 -15.18
CA GLU A 618 -4.25 18.81 -14.83
C GLU A 618 -4.46 18.79 -13.31
N THR A 619 -5.68 18.53 -12.83
CA THR A 619 -6.01 18.63 -11.40
C THR A 619 -7.04 17.58 -10.97
N TYR A 620 -6.88 17.06 -9.75
CA TYR A 620 -7.86 16.16 -9.15
C TYR A 620 -8.96 16.89 -8.37
N HIS A 621 -8.81 18.21 -8.15
CA HIS A 621 -9.78 19.00 -7.41
C HIS A 621 -11.00 19.32 -8.30
N PRO A 622 -12.25 19.10 -7.83
CA PRO A 622 -13.45 19.43 -8.59
C PRO A 622 -13.73 20.94 -8.65
N ARG A 623 -13.00 21.75 -7.87
CA ARG A 623 -13.09 23.21 -7.91
C ARG A 623 -11.72 23.82 -8.06
N PHE A 624 -11.56 24.69 -9.05
CA PHE A 624 -10.29 25.35 -9.33
C PHE A 624 -10.52 26.64 -10.12
N ASN A 625 -9.53 27.54 -10.06
CA ASN A 625 -9.53 28.78 -10.80
C ASN A 625 -8.54 28.71 -11.96
N VAL A 626 -8.94 29.26 -13.10
CA VAL A 626 -8.13 29.34 -14.31
C VAL A 626 -8.00 30.81 -14.70
N ASP A 627 -6.78 31.34 -14.76
CA ASP A 627 -6.55 32.69 -15.28
C ASP A 627 -6.84 32.72 -16.78
N VAL A 628 -7.59 33.72 -17.23
CA VAL A 628 -8.07 33.84 -18.61
C VAL A 628 -7.99 35.28 -19.13
N ASN A 629 -7.84 35.40 -20.44
CA ASN A 629 -7.90 36.66 -21.17
C ASN A 629 -9.19 36.77 -22.00
N HIS A 630 -9.50 37.98 -22.45
CA HIS A 630 -10.61 38.19 -23.37
C HIS A 630 -10.38 37.43 -24.68
N GLY A 631 -11.39 36.66 -25.11
CA GLY A 631 -11.36 35.87 -26.33
C GLY A 631 -10.88 34.42 -26.15
N ASP A 632 -10.40 34.03 -24.97
CA ASP A 632 -9.93 32.66 -24.72
C ASP A 632 -11.06 31.63 -24.85
N ASP A 633 -10.76 30.49 -25.46
CA ASP A 633 -11.61 29.30 -25.46
C ASP A 633 -11.12 28.33 -24.36
N LEU A 634 -11.86 28.28 -23.25
CA LEU A 634 -11.57 27.42 -22.11
C LEU A 634 -12.30 26.09 -22.26
N LYS A 635 -11.58 24.97 -22.19
CA LYS A 635 -12.14 23.61 -22.19
C LYS A 635 -11.67 22.80 -20.99
N VAL A 636 -12.54 21.97 -20.44
CA VAL A 636 -12.25 21.05 -19.35
C VAL A 636 -12.69 19.66 -19.76
N LYS A 637 -11.79 18.68 -19.64
CA LYS A 637 -12.03 17.26 -19.90
C LYS A 637 -11.79 16.46 -18.62
N SER A 638 -12.52 15.38 -18.43
CA SER A 638 -12.22 14.39 -17.39
C SER A 638 -11.16 13.39 -17.87
N LYS A 639 -10.73 12.51 -16.96
CA LYS A 639 -9.80 11.41 -17.23
C LYS A 639 -10.29 10.52 -18.38
N ASP A 640 -11.56 10.16 -18.35
CA ASP A 640 -12.16 9.25 -19.31
C ASP A 640 -12.75 10.05 -20.48
N ALA A 641 -12.09 9.96 -21.65
CA ALA A 641 -12.43 10.75 -22.84
C ALA A 641 -13.90 10.64 -23.31
N CYS A 642 -14.59 9.57 -22.90
CA CYS A 642 -15.98 9.30 -23.20
C CYS A 642 -16.99 10.12 -22.39
N GLN A 643 -16.59 10.72 -21.26
CA GLN A 643 -17.51 11.46 -20.39
C GLN A 643 -17.76 12.90 -20.89
N GLY A 644 -17.14 13.30 -22.00
CA GLY A 644 -17.38 14.58 -22.68
C GLY A 644 -16.42 15.71 -22.27
N GLU A 645 -16.76 16.94 -22.69
CA GLU A 645 -15.99 18.15 -22.36
C GLU A 645 -16.94 19.30 -21.98
N MET A 646 -16.53 20.13 -21.02
CA MET A 646 -17.17 21.42 -20.77
C MET A 646 -16.37 22.51 -21.50
N SER A 647 -17.04 23.45 -22.16
CA SER A 647 -16.37 24.56 -22.87
C SER A 647 -17.00 25.92 -22.60
N LYS A 648 -16.19 26.98 -22.54
CA LYS A 648 -16.64 28.37 -22.42
C LYS A 648 -15.69 29.34 -23.13
N THR A 649 -16.22 30.18 -24.00
CA THR A 649 -15.49 31.32 -24.57
C THR A 649 -15.56 32.53 -23.62
N ILE A 650 -14.42 33.17 -23.35
CA ILE A 650 -14.29 34.24 -22.36
C ILE A 650 -14.55 35.62 -22.97
N ASN A 651 -15.57 36.31 -22.47
CA ASN A 651 -15.89 37.69 -22.88
C ASN A 651 -15.77 38.67 -21.70
N LEU A 652 -14.59 39.25 -21.49
CA LEU A 652 -14.35 40.28 -20.47
C LEU A 652 -14.95 41.68 -20.79
N LEU A 653 -15.55 41.88 -21.98
CA LEU A 653 -15.97 43.20 -22.48
C LEU A 653 -17.48 43.46 -22.35
N GLU A 654 -18.26 42.50 -21.84
CA GLU A 654 -19.72 42.63 -21.65
C GLU A 654 -20.13 43.71 -20.64
N ASP A 655 -19.20 44.19 -19.83
CA ASP A 655 -19.45 45.18 -18.77
C ASP A 655 -19.26 46.65 -19.20
N VAL A 656 -18.82 46.94 -20.44
CA VAL A 656 -18.65 48.33 -20.91
C VAL A 656 -20.00 48.93 -21.31
N LYS A 657 -20.58 49.75 -20.43
CA LYS A 657 -21.92 50.35 -20.60
C LYS A 657 -21.92 51.83 -20.22
N ALA A 658 -22.81 52.63 -20.81
CA ALA A 658 -23.00 54.03 -20.45
C ALA A 658 -24.39 54.28 -19.85
N TYR A 659 -24.45 55.04 -18.76
CA TYR A 659 -25.68 55.39 -18.07
C TYR A 659 -25.66 56.85 -17.56
N PRO A 660 -26.79 57.58 -17.58
CA PRO A 660 -28.02 57.27 -18.30
C PRO A 660 -27.79 57.44 -19.81
N ASN A 661 -28.53 56.66 -20.61
CA ASN A 661 -28.49 56.76 -22.07
C ASN A 661 -29.87 56.42 -22.64
N PRO A 662 -30.67 57.41 -23.08
CA PRO A 662 -30.31 58.81 -23.40
C PRO A 662 -30.03 59.74 -22.20
N SER A 663 -29.25 60.80 -22.42
CA SER A 663 -28.91 61.84 -21.42
C SER A 663 -28.95 63.26 -22.01
N SER A 664 -28.96 64.32 -21.19
CA SER A 664 -28.78 65.72 -21.61
C SER A 664 -27.34 66.06 -22.00
N GLY A 665 -26.41 65.12 -21.82
CA GLY A 665 -25.00 65.27 -22.19
C GLY A 665 -24.02 64.70 -21.16
N LEU A 666 -24.49 64.31 -19.97
CA LEU A 666 -23.69 63.67 -18.93
C LEU A 666 -23.87 62.15 -18.95
N PHE A 667 -22.78 61.41 -19.11
CA PHE A 667 -22.76 59.95 -19.12
C PHE A 667 -21.74 59.42 -18.13
N GLU A 668 -22.09 58.39 -17.39
CA GLU A 668 -21.17 57.56 -16.63
C GLU A 668 -20.91 56.29 -17.45
N ILE A 669 -19.67 56.13 -17.90
CA ILE A 669 -19.22 54.95 -18.63
C ILE A 669 -18.57 54.00 -17.63
N TYR A 670 -19.13 52.80 -17.52
CA TYR A 670 -18.59 51.69 -16.74
C TYR A 670 -17.54 50.98 -17.58
N VAL A 671 -16.36 50.75 -17.01
CA VAL A 671 -15.22 50.04 -17.61
C VAL A 671 -14.63 49.08 -16.56
N PRO A 672 -13.87 48.05 -16.97
CA PRO A 672 -13.24 47.13 -16.02
C PRO A 672 -12.44 47.85 -14.92
N ASN A 673 -12.66 47.46 -13.65
CA ASN A 673 -12.12 48.13 -12.45
C ASN A 673 -10.58 48.15 -12.34
N ASN A 674 -9.86 47.40 -13.17
CA ASN A 674 -8.42 47.26 -13.13
C ASN A 674 -7.68 48.29 -14.01
N LEU A 675 -8.39 49.11 -14.76
CA LEU A 675 -7.81 50.20 -15.55
C LEU A 675 -7.58 51.41 -14.63
N LYS A 676 -6.50 52.18 -14.87
CA LYS A 676 -6.22 53.44 -14.16
C LYS A 676 -6.66 54.66 -14.97
N SER A 677 -6.52 54.56 -16.29
CA SER A 677 -6.98 55.56 -17.25
C SER A 677 -7.30 54.91 -18.58
N VAL A 678 -8.21 55.52 -19.34
CA VAL A 678 -8.68 55.03 -20.64
C VAL A 678 -8.79 56.20 -21.62
N ASP A 679 -8.33 56.00 -22.86
CA ASP A 679 -8.46 56.96 -23.94
C ASP A 679 -9.83 56.79 -24.62
N LEU A 680 -10.62 57.86 -24.66
CA LEU A 680 -11.94 57.87 -25.32
C LEU A 680 -11.91 58.77 -26.55
N GLU A 681 -12.37 58.24 -27.69
CA GLU A 681 -12.66 58.99 -28.90
C GLU A 681 -14.17 59.07 -29.13
N ILE A 682 -14.69 60.26 -29.38
CA ILE A 682 -16.13 60.51 -29.53
C ILE A 682 -16.38 60.91 -30.98
N TYR A 683 -17.24 60.15 -31.64
CA TYR A 683 -17.61 60.35 -33.04
C TYR A 683 -19.07 60.79 -33.16
N SER A 684 -19.35 61.73 -34.05
CA SER A 684 -20.73 62.03 -34.45
C SER A 684 -21.30 60.91 -35.32
N MET A 685 -22.60 60.94 -35.60
CA MET A 685 -23.26 60.00 -36.52
C MET A 685 -22.70 60.04 -37.97
N HIS A 686 -21.96 61.09 -38.34
CA HIS A 686 -21.28 61.19 -39.65
C HIS A 686 -19.81 60.71 -39.57
N SER A 687 -19.44 59.96 -38.53
CA SER A 687 -18.07 59.49 -38.27
C SER A 687 -17.02 60.60 -38.12
N GLN A 688 -17.45 61.83 -37.82
CA GLN A 688 -16.54 62.94 -37.53
C GLN A 688 -16.07 62.84 -36.07
N LEU A 689 -14.76 62.90 -35.83
CA LEU A 689 -14.20 62.96 -34.48
C LEU A 689 -14.51 64.32 -33.85
N VAL A 690 -15.32 64.33 -32.80
CA VAL A 690 -15.80 65.54 -32.11
C VAL A 690 -15.18 65.74 -30.71
N GLY A 691 -14.43 64.75 -30.24
CA GLY A 691 -13.66 64.83 -29.00
C GLY A 691 -12.72 63.65 -28.84
N HIS A 692 -11.54 63.90 -28.26
CA HIS A 692 -10.57 62.87 -27.90
C HIS A 692 -9.90 63.28 -26.59
N LYS A 693 -10.00 62.44 -25.57
CA LYS A 693 -9.44 62.73 -24.25
C LYS A 693 -9.17 61.45 -23.46
N ARG A 694 -8.07 61.48 -22.70
CA ARG A 694 -7.76 60.48 -21.68
C ARG A 694 -8.51 60.77 -20.39
N TYR A 695 -9.18 59.76 -19.84
CA TYR A 695 -9.92 59.86 -18.58
C TYR A 695 -9.31 58.94 -17.55
N ASP A 696 -9.08 59.46 -16.33
CA ASP A 696 -8.78 58.62 -15.18
C ASP A 696 -10.05 57.91 -14.71
N THR A 697 -9.93 56.65 -14.33
CA THR A 697 -11.05 55.82 -13.89
C THR A 697 -11.11 55.80 -12.37
N ASN A 698 -12.27 56.13 -11.80
CA ASN A 698 -12.50 56.00 -10.35
C ASN A 698 -13.41 54.80 -10.08
N SER A 699 -12.86 53.70 -9.58
CA SER A 699 -13.60 52.45 -9.31
C SER A 699 -14.40 51.95 -10.53
N GLY A 700 -13.75 51.92 -11.71
CA GLY A 700 -14.37 51.46 -12.97
C GLY A 700 -15.36 52.42 -13.61
N LYS A 701 -15.44 53.68 -13.16
CA LYS A 701 -16.34 54.69 -13.72
C LYS A 701 -15.57 55.83 -14.38
N ILE A 702 -16.07 56.27 -15.53
CA ILE A 702 -15.62 57.45 -16.28
C ILE A 702 -16.80 58.39 -16.46
N ASN A 703 -16.66 59.65 -16.03
CA ASN A 703 -17.66 60.68 -16.26
C ASN A 703 -17.35 61.42 -17.57
N LEU A 704 -18.20 61.21 -18.57
CA LEU A 704 -18.12 61.88 -19.87
C LEU A 704 -19.18 62.99 -19.94
N ASN A 705 -18.74 64.22 -20.24
CA ASN A 705 -19.61 65.36 -20.49
C ASN A 705 -19.50 65.79 -21.97
N ILE A 706 -20.64 65.79 -22.66
CA ILE A 706 -20.83 66.29 -24.03
C ILE A 706 -22.01 67.27 -24.13
N GLU A 707 -22.40 67.93 -23.03
CA GLU A 707 -23.50 68.91 -22.96
C GLU A 707 -23.35 70.05 -23.97
N ASP A 708 -22.10 70.44 -24.26
CA ASP A 708 -21.73 71.47 -25.23
C ASP A 708 -21.88 71.04 -26.70
N LYS A 709 -22.20 69.76 -26.96
CA LYS A 709 -22.39 69.22 -28.31
C LYS A 709 -23.88 69.25 -28.72
N PRO A 710 -24.21 69.28 -30.03
CA PRO A 710 -25.60 69.23 -30.49
C PRO A 710 -26.35 67.96 -30.01
N ASN A 711 -27.68 68.00 -29.96
CA ASN A 711 -28.46 66.79 -29.66
C ASN A 711 -28.35 65.81 -30.84
N GLY A 712 -28.23 64.51 -30.54
CA GLY A 712 -27.97 63.50 -31.57
C GLY A 712 -27.34 62.22 -31.03
N ILE A 713 -26.96 61.34 -31.97
CA ILE A 713 -26.29 60.07 -31.68
C ILE A 713 -24.78 60.26 -31.78
N TYR A 714 -24.08 59.75 -30.78
CA TYR A 714 -22.63 59.71 -30.71
C TYR A 714 -22.14 58.27 -30.56
N PHE A 715 -20.98 57.96 -31.11
CA PHE A 715 -20.28 56.69 -30.89
C PHE A 715 -19.00 56.98 -30.12
N VAL A 716 -18.87 56.39 -28.93
CA VAL A 716 -17.65 56.49 -28.14
C VAL A 716 -16.84 55.22 -28.33
N LYS A 717 -15.64 55.36 -28.88
CA LYS A 717 -14.65 54.30 -28.93
C LYS A 717 -13.84 54.35 -27.65
N VAL A 718 -13.94 53.28 -26.87
CA VAL A 718 -13.18 53.03 -25.66
C VAL A 718 -11.92 52.28 -26.07
N ASN A 719 -10.77 52.95 -26.07
CA ASN A 719 -9.50 52.35 -26.51
C ASN A 719 -8.92 51.45 -25.40
N LEU A 720 -9.43 50.23 -25.34
CA LEU A 720 -8.82 49.11 -24.60
C LEU A 720 -7.86 48.34 -25.54
N GLU A 721 -7.25 47.24 -25.06
CA GLU A 721 -6.41 46.36 -25.92
C GLU A 721 -7.16 45.93 -27.20
N ALA A 722 -8.47 45.67 -27.08
CA ALA A 722 -9.41 45.61 -28.19
C ALA A 722 -10.43 46.77 -28.07
N PRO A 723 -10.53 47.69 -29.05
CA PRO A 723 -11.44 48.83 -28.96
C PRO A 723 -12.92 48.42 -28.88
N VAL A 724 -13.66 49.00 -27.93
CA VAL A 724 -15.11 48.79 -27.78
C VAL A 724 -15.85 50.06 -28.19
N PHE A 725 -16.93 49.93 -28.96
CA PHE A 725 -17.78 51.07 -29.34
C PHE A 725 -19.08 51.05 -28.56
N ILE A 726 -19.40 52.15 -27.90
CA ILE A 726 -20.68 52.36 -27.23
C ILE A 726 -21.46 53.50 -27.90
N LYS A 727 -22.75 53.28 -28.16
CA LYS A 727 -23.65 54.29 -28.72
C LYS A 727 -24.22 55.14 -27.59
N LEU A 728 -24.09 56.46 -27.67
CA LEU A 728 -24.69 57.43 -26.75
C LEU A 728 -25.76 58.26 -27.47
N ILE A 729 -26.84 58.59 -26.77
CA ILE A 729 -27.95 59.41 -27.27
C ILE A 729 -28.04 60.66 -26.40
N LYS A 730 -27.68 61.82 -26.96
CA LYS A 730 -27.88 63.12 -26.32
C LYS A 730 -29.23 63.70 -26.77
N LYS A 731 -30.15 63.92 -25.84
CA LYS A 731 -31.53 64.38 -26.12
C LYS A 731 -31.75 65.86 -25.85
#